data_AF-A0A7C4N9K5-F1
#
_entry.id   AF-A0A7C4N9K5-F1
#
_cell.length_a   1.000
_cell.length_b   1.000
_cell.length_c   1.000
_cell.angle_alpha   90.00
_cell.angle_beta   90.00
_cell.angle_gamma   90.00
#
_symmetry.space_group_name_H-M   'P 1'
#
loop_
_entity.id
_entity.type
_entity.pdbx_description
1 polymer ?
#
loop_
_entity_poly.entity_id
_entity_poly.type
_entity_poly.pdbx_seq_one_letter_code
_entity_poly.pdbx_strand_id
1 'polypeptide(L)'
;MLRPRVSLSLSVILAAFVLAVVLSAAGSVGAQPLPERLSSDLSPSATLAATAQLTVAISAEPDTLDPALTFDGGALLISVQIYETLIAYAPNDLSPLPGLADDWSVSADGKVWTFNIPPNMKFHDGATLDAFAIAANFNRWWDPANPHHVGAFDYFTYLFGGFKGDPNCLLINVEAPDAATLRLTLNRAQSSLPVLLASPALGIASPAAFGNLDTQPVGSGPFKFSNWTVGDRIELIANAQYHGRAPQLNTLTFKITPDEVARLDDLSANRAQVAFDINPATPITEANLRSLWRPALNIGYLGLNRAHEPLGNALVQQAIAYAIDKPTLIATQYNAGDDIARQFLPPALPGYDATIGDYDYDPNLARDLLTQAGYPNGFYTTLALRDVYRAYLPNPVATANAIAADLQAVGITATVLISESNEFLNAVWSGQTDLFLLGWLADYPSADNFFGPMLCDQYLAYGAKDTALCSTLDQARATTDYVEQLALYRSASRRVHDTLPLVPLAHGRNLIVVRREVAAFWPSGMGVESFKDTYLIDPATSAVDASANGEPWSLDPALDYDISGGVVNGQVYESLLTYNREKTDEYVPLLATYWTVSADERTYTFTLRPGVRFHNGAALDAEDVAFSFWRGMLIGSGLDTPQWMIDSALLGVTDVTLLIAPDGSLIGDRGALLAQPAAARQAACETVKQSVTYNAVNRTVTFHLPQAHGPFLSVLATPWGSIMDKDWLITYGPWDGDCATWASSYAITAQDSPIADRVNGTGPYMLDYWISNDSIGLTRNPLY
;
A
#
# COMPACT_ATOMS: atom_id res chain seq x y z
N MET A 1 -47.67 33.19 7.58
CA MET A 1 -48.65 32.10 7.35
C MET A 1 -47.84 30.83 7.21
N LEU A 2 -47.71 30.00 8.25
CA LEU A 2 -48.67 29.07 8.86
C LEU A 2 -48.45 27.63 8.37
N ARG A 3 -47.84 26.81 9.24
CA ARG A 3 -47.83 25.34 9.16
C ARG A 3 -49.24 24.77 9.35
N PRO A 4 -49.47 23.52 8.93
CA PRO A 4 -49.63 22.41 9.89
C PRO A 4 -48.71 21.20 9.50
N ARG A 5 -48.19 20.28 10.32
CA ARG A 5 -48.48 19.67 11.65
C ARG A 5 -49.66 18.68 11.72
N VAL A 6 -49.49 17.65 12.58
CA VAL A 6 -50.39 16.54 12.98
C VAL A 6 -50.14 15.22 12.19
N SER A 7 -49.95 14.01 12.76
CA SER A 7 -49.49 13.49 14.05
C SER A 7 -49.51 11.95 14.01
N LEU A 8 -48.48 11.29 14.55
CA LEU A 8 -48.52 10.14 15.49
C LEU A 8 -49.72 9.17 15.50
N SER A 9 -49.42 7.86 15.43
CA SER A 9 -50.15 6.78 16.12
C SER A 9 -49.22 5.60 16.38
N LEU A 10 -49.02 5.25 17.66
CA LEU A 10 -48.29 4.07 18.14
C LEU A 10 -49.32 3.11 18.76
N SER A 11 -49.28 1.80 18.49
CA SER A 11 -49.94 0.79 19.34
C SER A 11 -49.44 -0.63 19.10
N VAL A 12 -49.06 -1.27 20.21
CA VAL A 12 -48.73 -2.70 20.36
C VAL A 12 -50.01 -3.49 20.65
N ILE A 13 -50.09 -4.77 20.29
CA ILE A 13 -50.85 -5.79 21.05
C ILE A 13 -50.22 -7.19 20.87
N LEU A 14 -50.37 -8.00 21.92
CA LEU A 14 -49.68 -9.26 22.21
C LEU A 14 -50.74 -10.36 22.45
N ALA A 15 -50.54 -11.61 21.99
CA ALA A 15 -51.16 -12.81 22.60
C ALA A 15 -50.53 -14.13 22.09
N ALA A 16 -50.46 -15.14 22.98
CA ALA A 16 -49.97 -16.50 22.72
C ALA A 16 -51.03 -17.58 23.04
N PHE A 17 -50.80 -18.84 22.64
CA PHE A 17 -51.09 -20.15 23.32
C PHE A 17 -51.04 -21.33 22.29
N VAL A 18 -50.35 -22.49 22.46
CA VAL A 18 -50.47 -23.66 23.42
C VAL A 18 -51.61 -24.64 23.05
N LEU A 19 -51.48 -25.99 22.96
CA LEU A 19 -50.37 -26.97 23.11
C LEU A 19 -50.83 -28.42 22.71
N ALA A 20 -49.89 -29.39 22.54
CA ALA A 20 -50.04 -30.87 22.56
C ALA A 20 -50.50 -31.59 21.25
N VAL A 21 -49.91 -32.70 20.74
CA VAL A 21 -49.16 -33.90 21.22
C VAL A 21 -50.02 -35.09 21.68
N VAL A 22 -49.99 -36.21 20.92
CA VAL A 22 -50.08 -37.63 21.39
C VAL A 22 -49.28 -38.56 20.43
N LEU A 23 -48.65 -39.62 20.98
CA LEU A 23 -47.77 -40.62 20.33
C LEU A 23 -48.47 -41.93 19.90
N SER A 24 -47.92 -42.63 18.88
CA SER A 24 -47.53 -44.08 18.86
C SER A 24 -47.21 -44.50 17.40
N ALA A 25 -46.00 -44.93 17.00
CA ALA A 25 -45.27 -46.19 17.29
C ALA A 25 -46.02 -47.46 16.77
N ALA A 26 -45.47 -48.36 15.94
CA ALA A 26 -44.14 -48.55 15.32
C ALA A 26 -44.31 -49.39 14.01
N GLY A 27 -43.36 -49.59 13.09
CA GLY A 27 -41.99 -49.08 12.88
C GLY A 27 -41.14 -50.07 12.06
N SER A 28 -40.28 -49.61 11.13
CA SER A 28 -39.06 -50.34 10.67
C SER A 28 -38.19 -49.50 9.69
N VAL A 29 -36.86 -49.74 9.73
CA VAL A 29 -35.81 -49.34 8.77
C VAL A 29 -35.36 -47.85 8.72
N GLY A 30 -34.62 -47.45 9.74
CA GLY A 30 -33.20 -47.03 9.60
C GLY A 30 -32.82 -45.79 8.78
N ALA A 31 -32.72 -44.63 9.46
CA ALA A 31 -31.85 -43.52 9.07
C ALA A 31 -31.06 -43.03 10.31
N GLN A 32 -29.74 -42.84 10.20
CA GLN A 32 -28.93 -42.26 11.28
C GLN A 32 -28.82 -40.74 11.13
N PRO A 33 -28.96 -39.95 12.21
CA PRO A 33 -28.69 -38.52 12.18
C PRO A 33 -27.19 -38.22 12.15
N LEU A 34 -26.85 -37.05 11.62
CA LEU A 34 -25.49 -36.49 11.59
C LEU A 34 -24.92 -36.33 13.02
N PRO A 35 -23.63 -36.63 13.24
CA PRO A 35 -23.00 -36.44 14.55
C PRO A 35 -22.86 -34.96 14.93
N GLU A 36 -22.68 -34.73 16.24
CA GLU A 36 -22.40 -33.44 16.85
C GLU A 36 -21.21 -32.71 16.20
N ARG A 37 -21.17 -31.38 16.35
CA ARG A 37 -20.03 -30.54 15.96
C ARG A 37 -18.74 -31.13 16.53
N LEU A 38 -17.90 -31.67 15.64
CA LEU A 38 -16.51 -31.95 15.97
C LEU A 38 -15.83 -30.63 16.28
N SER A 39 -15.49 -30.44 17.56
CA SER A 39 -14.39 -29.56 17.95
C SER A 39 -13.11 -30.15 17.38
N SER A 40 -12.74 -29.71 16.18
CA SER A 40 -11.45 -30.05 15.59
C SER A 40 -10.35 -29.21 16.26
N ASP A 41 -9.83 -29.77 17.35
CA ASP A 41 -8.39 -29.81 17.57
C ASP A 41 -7.72 -30.38 16.29
N LEU A 42 -7.44 -29.49 15.35
CA LEU A 42 -6.47 -29.70 14.28
C LEU A 42 -5.45 -28.57 14.37
N SER A 43 -4.55 -28.69 15.35
CA SER A 43 -3.29 -27.95 15.29
C SER A 43 -2.59 -28.35 13.99
N PRO A 44 -2.28 -27.43 13.06
CA PRO A 44 -1.52 -27.76 11.88
C PRO A 44 -0.14 -28.24 12.32
N SER A 45 0.13 -29.54 12.18
CA SER A 45 1.47 -30.10 12.35
C SER A 45 2.30 -29.84 11.09
N ALA A 46 2.41 -28.57 10.71
CA ALA A 46 3.70 -28.08 10.30
C ALA A 46 4.61 -28.22 11.53
N THR A 47 5.75 -28.89 11.40
CA THR A 47 6.78 -28.85 12.42
C THR A 47 7.41 -27.45 12.43
N LEU A 48 6.70 -26.50 13.07
CA LEU A 48 7.27 -25.25 13.55
C LEU A 48 8.57 -25.60 14.27
N ALA A 49 9.68 -25.05 13.77
CA ALA A 49 10.98 -25.30 14.36
C ALA A 49 10.92 -24.93 15.86
N ALA A 50 11.27 -25.89 16.72
CA ALA A 50 10.95 -25.83 18.16
C ALA A 50 11.60 -24.66 18.95
N THR A 51 12.38 -23.82 18.26
CA THR A 51 12.90 -22.52 18.73
C THR A 51 13.01 -21.56 17.53
N ALA A 52 11.91 -20.95 17.08
CA ALA A 52 11.97 -19.87 16.09
C ALA A 52 12.57 -18.61 16.73
N GLN A 53 13.87 -18.40 16.54
CA GLN A 53 14.63 -17.27 17.09
C GLN A 53 15.20 -16.44 15.95
N LEU A 54 14.96 -15.13 15.95
CA LEU A 54 15.51 -14.21 14.95
C LEU A 54 16.45 -13.21 15.63
N THR A 55 17.65 -13.08 15.10
CA THR A 55 18.65 -12.07 15.48
C THR A 55 18.83 -11.05 14.37
N VAL A 56 18.66 -9.79 14.71
CA VAL A 56 18.84 -8.60 13.88
C VAL A 56 20.17 -7.95 14.27
N ALA A 57 21.06 -7.71 13.30
CA ALA A 57 22.28 -6.96 13.52
C ALA A 57 22.03 -5.46 13.23
N ILE A 58 22.19 -4.62 14.26
CA ILE A 58 22.04 -3.15 14.20
C ILE A 58 23.39 -2.46 14.39
N SER A 59 23.56 -1.27 13.81
CA SER A 59 24.82 -0.52 13.79
C SER A 59 25.13 0.24 15.09
N ALA A 60 24.12 0.56 15.89
CA ALA A 60 24.23 1.38 17.09
C ALA A 60 23.45 0.78 18.27
N GLU A 61 23.79 1.23 19.48
CA GLU A 61 23.01 1.01 20.69
C GLU A 61 21.94 2.11 20.82
N PRO A 62 20.66 1.78 21.09
CA PRO A 62 19.62 2.78 21.30
C PRO A 62 19.93 3.66 22.52
N ASP A 63 19.51 4.93 22.48
CA ASP A 63 19.69 5.89 23.57
C ASP A 63 18.69 5.69 24.72
N THR A 64 17.47 5.25 24.39
CA THR A 64 16.41 4.84 25.34
C THR A 64 15.48 3.80 24.70
N LEU A 65 14.67 3.14 25.52
CA LEU A 65 13.52 2.31 25.11
C LEU A 65 12.16 2.98 25.42
N ASP A 66 12.16 4.27 25.77
CA ASP A 66 10.97 5.13 25.75
C ASP A 66 10.84 5.82 24.38
N PRO A 67 9.89 5.42 23.52
CA PRO A 67 9.75 5.96 22.17
C PRO A 67 9.47 7.46 22.16
N ALA A 68 8.89 8.01 23.25
CA ALA A 68 8.52 9.41 23.31
C ALA A 68 9.70 10.35 23.63
N LEU A 69 10.88 9.80 23.96
CA LEU A 69 12.07 10.56 24.40
C LEU A 69 13.27 10.46 23.44
N THR A 70 13.14 9.72 22.34
CA THR A 70 14.24 9.49 21.38
C THR A 70 13.98 10.16 20.03
N PHE A 71 15.06 10.47 19.31
CA PHE A 71 15.06 10.76 17.87
C PHE A 71 15.79 9.66 17.04
N ASP A 72 16.30 8.62 17.70
CA ASP A 72 17.03 7.54 17.04
C ASP A 72 16.10 6.54 16.34
N GLY A 73 16.31 6.36 15.04
CA GLY A 73 15.62 5.33 14.26
C GLY A 73 15.90 3.90 14.75
N GLY A 74 17.07 3.64 15.36
CA GLY A 74 17.40 2.36 15.99
C GLY A 74 16.51 2.06 17.21
N ALA A 75 16.39 3.03 18.12
CA ALA A 75 15.47 2.98 19.25
C ALA A 75 14.00 2.83 18.80
N LEU A 76 13.56 3.54 17.76
CA LEU A 76 12.20 3.41 17.23
C LEU A 76 11.94 2.05 16.54
N LEU A 77 12.93 1.48 15.84
CA LEU A 77 12.87 0.13 15.26
C LEU A 77 12.64 -0.95 16.32
N ILE A 78 13.25 -0.81 17.50
CA ILE A 78 12.99 -1.69 18.66
C ILE A 78 11.62 -1.38 19.26
N SER A 79 11.25 -0.10 19.35
CA SER A 79 10.00 0.35 19.96
C SER A 79 8.74 -0.17 19.24
N VAL A 80 8.72 -0.22 17.90
CA VAL A 80 7.57 -0.79 17.14
C VAL A 80 7.35 -2.30 17.34
N GLN A 81 8.25 -2.99 18.05
CA GLN A 81 8.02 -4.38 18.48
C GLN A 81 7.32 -4.44 19.85
N ILE A 82 7.54 -3.44 20.70
CA ILE A 82 7.14 -3.40 22.11
C ILE A 82 5.82 -2.64 22.29
N TYR A 83 5.67 -1.52 21.59
CA TYR A 83 4.55 -0.60 21.70
C TYR A 83 3.70 -0.60 20.45
N GLU A 84 2.46 -0.15 20.59
CA GLU A 84 1.57 0.12 19.47
C GLU A 84 1.03 1.54 19.56
N THR A 85 0.73 2.09 18.39
CA THR A 85 0.24 3.45 18.19
C THR A 85 -1.29 3.44 18.03
N LEU A 86 -1.93 4.60 18.20
CA LEU A 86 -3.39 4.71 18.07
C LEU A 86 -3.87 4.35 16.64
N ILE A 87 -3.04 4.68 15.66
CA ILE A 87 -3.20 4.42 14.22
C ILE A 87 -1.96 3.66 13.77
N ALA A 88 -2.06 2.75 12.81
CA ALA A 88 -0.91 2.05 12.24
C ALA A 88 -0.53 2.61 10.85
N TYR A 89 0.72 2.42 10.43
CA TYR A 89 1.10 2.59 9.02
C TYR A 89 0.85 1.31 8.24
N ALA A 90 0.30 1.43 7.03
CA ALA A 90 0.25 0.34 6.06
C ALA A 90 1.68 -0.11 5.67
N PRO A 91 2.00 -1.43 5.64
CA PRO A 91 3.36 -1.92 5.37
C PRO A 91 3.94 -1.56 3.98
N ASN A 92 3.09 -1.14 3.03
CA ASN A 92 3.42 -0.92 1.63
C ASN A 92 3.57 0.57 1.26
N ASP A 93 2.56 1.40 1.54
CA ASP A 93 2.48 2.82 1.14
C ASP A 93 2.39 3.79 2.33
N LEU A 94 2.42 3.25 3.56
CA LEU A 94 2.38 3.99 4.82
C LEU A 94 1.12 4.86 5.00
N SER A 95 0.04 4.55 4.27
CA SER A 95 -1.29 5.08 4.54
C SER A 95 -1.77 4.71 5.96
N PRO A 96 -2.65 5.52 6.57
CA PRO A 96 -3.13 5.26 7.92
C PRO A 96 -4.14 4.10 7.95
N LEU A 97 -3.85 3.09 8.78
CA LEU A 97 -4.71 1.95 9.07
C LEU A 97 -5.19 1.97 10.53
N PRO A 98 -6.25 1.22 10.88
CA PRO A 98 -6.59 0.92 12.26
C PRO A 98 -5.37 0.44 13.06
N GLY A 99 -5.27 0.91 14.30
CA GLY A 99 -4.20 0.57 15.25
C GLY A 99 -4.82 0.11 16.56
N LEU A 100 -4.47 0.76 17.68
CA LEU A 100 -5.20 0.59 18.94
C LEU A 100 -6.62 1.21 18.90
N ALA A 101 -6.97 1.93 17.83
CA ALA A 101 -8.35 2.26 17.50
C ALA A 101 -8.80 1.52 16.24
N ASP A 102 -10.00 0.91 16.29
CA ASP A 102 -10.63 0.25 15.13
C ASP A 102 -11.06 1.27 14.06
N ASP A 103 -11.59 2.41 14.51
CA ASP A 103 -12.06 3.49 13.65
C ASP A 103 -11.93 4.86 14.33
N TRP A 104 -12.16 5.91 13.53
CA TRP A 104 -12.31 7.27 14.03
C TRP A 104 -13.35 8.08 13.23
N SER A 105 -13.88 9.10 13.87
CA SER A 105 -14.74 10.12 13.25
C SER A 105 -14.21 11.53 13.54
N VAL A 106 -14.42 12.44 12.58
CA VAL A 106 -13.97 13.83 12.65
C VAL A 106 -15.17 14.79 12.55
N SER A 107 -15.13 15.87 13.33
CA SER A 107 -16.14 16.95 13.25
C SER A 107 -16.08 17.68 11.91
N ALA A 108 -17.20 18.29 11.50
CA ALA A 108 -17.32 19.02 10.24
C ALA A 108 -16.39 20.24 10.09
N ASP A 109 -15.72 20.68 11.17
CA ASP A 109 -14.70 21.73 11.15
C ASP A 109 -13.26 21.18 11.21
N GLY A 110 -13.08 19.85 11.18
CA GLY A 110 -11.78 19.16 11.20
C GLY A 110 -11.07 19.13 12.55
N LYS A 111 -11.68 19.66 13.63
CA LYS A 111 -11.00 19.94 14.90
C LYS A 111 -11.21 18.92 16.00
N VAL A 112 -12.28 18.15 15.98
CA VAL A 112 -12.58 17.16 17.03
C VAL A 112 -12.53 15.78 16.42
N TRP A 113 -11.57 14.98 16.88
CA TRP A 113 -11.35 13.62 16.44
C TRP A 113 -11.75 12.67 17.57
N THR A 114 -12.61 11.70 17.27
CA THR A 114 -13.11 10.70 18.22
C THR A 114 -12.71 9.32 17.72
N PHE A 115 -11.99 8.56 18.53
CA PHE A 115 -11.43 7.24 18.21
C PHE A 115 -12.11 6.17 19.06
N ASN A 116 -12.49 5.06 18.42
CA ASN A 116 -13.14 3.92 19.06
C ASN A 116 -12.09 2.87 19.46
N ILE A 117 -11.97 2.60 20.76
CA ILE A 117 -10.95 1.72 21.36
C ILE A 117 -11.56 0.34 21.65
N PRO A 118 -11.00 -0.75 21.10
CA PRO A 118 -11.51 -2.11 21.34
C PRO A 118 -11.46 -2.53 22.82
N PRO A 119 -12.44 -3.30 23.31
CA PRO A 119 -12.42 -3.83 24.66
C PRO A 119 -11.41 -4.99 24.79
N ASN A 120 -11.01 -5.27 26.04
CA ASN A 120 -10.21 -6.44 26.46
C ASN A 120 -8.72 -6.44 26.05
N MET A 121 -8.20 -5.38 25.42
CA MET A 121 -6.77 -5.25 25.15
C MET A 121 -5.93 -5.17 26.44
N LYS A 122 -4.67 -5.59 26.36
CA LYS A 122 -3.75 -5.71 27.49
C LYS A 122 -2.34 -5.21 27.19
N PHE A 123 -1.76 -4.54 28.18
CA PHE A 123 -0.33 -4.30 28.26
C PHE A 123 0.43 -5.57 28.67
N HIS A 124 1.75 -5.58 28.45
CA HIS A 124 2.65 -6.70 28.78
C HIS A 124 2.68 -7.07 30.28
N ASP A 125 2.31 -6.13 31.16
CA ASP A 125 2.17 -6.30 32.61
C ASP A 125 0.79 -6.85 33.04
N GLY A 126 -0.14 -7.04 32.10
CA GLY A 126 -1.51 -7.49 32.34
C GLY A 126 -2.50 -6.37 32.71
N ALA A 127 -2.07 -5.11 32.78
CA ALA A 127 -2.96 -3.97 32.91
C ALA A 127 -3.87 -3.85 31.68
N THR A 128 -5.06 -3.28 31.86
CA THR A 128 -5.99 -3.02 30.75
C THR A 128 -5.46 -1.87 29.91
N LEU A 129 -5.44 -2.07 28.60
CA LEU A 129 -5.26 -1.01 27.62
C LEU A 129 -6.65 -0.52 27.21
N ASP A 130 -6.95 0.73 27.54
CA ASP A 130 -8.22 1.41 27.26
C ASP A 130 -8.00 2.90 26.97
N ALA A 131 -9.07 3.63 26.65
CA ALA A 131 -8.99 5.06 26.36
C ALA A 131 -8.43 5.90 27.52
N PHE A 132 -8.57 5.47 28.79
CA PHE A 132 -7.98 6.18 29.93
C PHE A 132 -6.45 6.03 29.95
N ALA A 133 -5.94 4.82 29.67
CA ALA A 133 -4.51 4.57 29.55
C ALA A 133 -3.88 5.32 28.35
N ILE A 134 -4.59 5.38 27.22
CA ILE A 134 -4.17 6.16 26.05
C ILE A 134 -4.15 7.66 26.37
N ALA A 135 -5.22 8.18 27.00
CA ALA A 135 -5.27 9.57 27.44
C ALA A 135 -4.16 9.93 28.46
N ALA A 136 -3.74 8.98 29.31
CA ALA A 136 -2.62 9.19 30.22
C ALA A 136 -1.27 9.37 29.49
N ASN A 137 -1.07 8.65 28.37
CA ASN A 137 0.11 8.83 27.52
C ASN A 137 0.12 10.21 26.84
N PHE A 138 -1.00 10.61 26.22
CA PHE A 138 -1.09 11.97 25.65
C PHE A 138 -0.88 13.07 26.70
N ASN A 139 -1.49 12.96 27.88
CA ASN A 139 -1.27 13.94 28.95
C ASN A 139 0.16 13.91 29.50
N ARG A 140 0.90 12.80 29.38
CA ARG A 140 2.33 12.72 29.73
C ARG A 140 3.17 13.55 28.76
N TRP A 141 2.94 13.41 27.46
CA TRP A 141 3.69 14.14 26.42
C TRP A 141 3.28 15.61 26.32
N TRP A 142 2.00 15.92 26.54
CA TRP A 142 1.40 17.22 26.23
C TRP A 142 1.42 18.24 27.38
N ASP A 143 1.25 17.81 28.63
CA ASP A 143 1.03 18.71 29.78
C ASP A 143 2.28 18.82 30.67
N PRO A 144 2.99 19.97 30.68
CA PRO A 144 4.16 20.18 31.53
C PRO A 144 3.89 20.14 33.03
N ALA A 145 2.62 20.16 33.47
CA ALA A 145 2.24 19.96 34.86
C ALA A 145 2.05 18.47 35.24
N ASN A 146 2.11 17.54 34.28
CA ASN A 146 2.03 16.11 34.56
C ASN A 146 3.31 15.62 35.25
N PRO A 147 3.23 14.89 36.39
CA PRO A 147 4.42 14.36 37.09
C PRO A 147 5.33 13.45 36.25
N HIS A 148 4.83 12.88 35.15
CA HIS A 148 5.58 12.02 34.24
C HIS A 148 6.07 12.75 32.97
N HIS A 149 5.86 14.07 32.87
CA HIS A 149 6.42 14.92 31.84
C HIS A 149 7.91 15.19 32.12
N VAL A 150 8.73 14.16 31.90
CA VAL A 150 10.17 14.18 32.18
C VAL A 150 10.92 13.93 30.88
N GLY A 151 11.37 15.01 30.24
CA GLY A 151 12.08 14.96 28.96
C GLY A 151 11.69 16.13 28.06
N ALA A 152 12.24 16.16 26.85
CA ALA A 152 11.96 17.19 25.85
C ALA A 152 10.79 16.82 24.92
N PHE A 153 10.41 15.53 24.84
CA PHE A 153 9.33 15.01 23.99
C PHE A 153 9.37 15.58 22.56
N ASP A 154 10.56 15.63 21.97
CA ASP A 154 10.80 16.45 20.79
C ASP A 154 9.93 16.05 19.59
N TYR A 155 9.70 14.74 19.36
CA TYR A 155 8.74 14.30 18.34
C TYR A 155 7.32 14.79 18.62
N PHE A 156 6.87 14.81 19.88
CA PHE A 156 5.55 15.36 20.21
C PHE A 156 5.50 16.85 19.91
N THR A 157 6.50 17.64 20.33
CA THR A 157 6.54 19.08 20.03
C THR A 157 6.70 19.38 18.54
N TYR A 158 7.37 18.51 17.78
CA TYR A 158 7.50 18.61 16.33
C TYR A 158 6.16 18.35 15.62
N LEU A 159 5.50 17.23 15.93
CA LEU A 159 4.24 16.81 15.29
C LEU A 159 3.05 17.70 15.71
N PHE A 160 3.03 18.15 16.97
CA PHE A 160 1.94 18.98 17.52
C PHE A 160 2.29 20.47 17.66
N GLY A 161 3.51 20.91 17.39
CA GLY A 161 3.89 22.33 17.39
C GLY A 161 3.99 23.00 18.78
N GLY A 162 4.12 22.22 19.86
CA GLY A 162 4.31 22.71 21.24
C GLY A 162 3.59 21.88 22.30
N PHE A 163 3.58 22.39 23.53
CA PHE A 163 2.92 21.81 24.69
C PHE A 163 1.62 22.54 25.07
N LYS A 164 0.91 22.02 26.07
CA LYS A 164 -0.30 22.61 26.64
C LYS A 164 -0.08 24.05 27.09
N GLY A 165 -0.77 24.97 26.40
CA GLY A 165 -0.69 26.41 26.65
C GLY A 165 0.17 27.17 25.64
N ASP A 166 0.98 26.48 24.83
CA ASP A 166 1.72 27.13 23.74
C ASP A 166 0.75 27.56 22.62
N PRO A 167 0.91 28.76 22.04
CA PRO A 167 -0.02 29.30 21.05
C PRO A 167 -0.04 28.51 19.73
N ASN A 168 1.04 27.78 19.43
CA ASN A 168 1.18 26.99 18.21
C ASN A 168 0.75 25.53 18.40
N CYS A 169 0.61 25.06 19.65
CA CYS A 169 0.26 23.68 19.98
C CYS A 169 -1.09 23.31 19.35
N LEU A 170 -1.04 22.35 18.42
CA LEU A 170 -2.16 21.79 17.70
C LEU A 170 -3.16 21.15 18.66
N LEU A 171 -2.68 20.43 19.69
CA LEU A 171 -3.54 19.77 20.68
C LEU A 171 -4.05 20.75 21.74
N ILE A 172 -5.37 20.91 21.84
CA ILE A 172 -6.06 21.74 22.85
C ILE A 172 -6.63 20.90 23.99
N ASN A 173 -7.10 19.68 23.73
CA ASN A 173 -7.71 18.85 24.76
C ASN A 173 -7.59 17.35 24.45
N VAL A 174 -7.50 16.55 25.52
CA VAL A 174 -7.50 15.08 25.51
C VAL A 174 -8.55 14.62 26.51
N GLU A 175 -9.54 13.88 26.03
CA GLU A 175 -10.64 13.39 26.86
C GLU A 175 -10.87 11.90 26.62
N ALA A 176 -11.08 11.15 27.69
CA ALA A 176 -11.64 9.80 27.65
C ALA A 176 -12.92 9.81 28.51
N PRO A 177 -14.11 10.05 27.93
CA PRO A 177 -15.37 10.06 28.70
C PRO A 177 -15.74 8.68 29.25
N ASP A 178 -15.25 7.62 28.62
CA ASP A 178 -15.38 6.22 29.02
C ASP A 178 -14.16 5.42 28.49
N ALA A 179 -14.11 4.11 28.79
CA ALA A 179 -12.98 3.25 28.43
C ALA A 179 -12.85 2.96 26.92
N ALA A 180 -13.92 3.16 26.13
CA ALA A 180 -13.96 2.81 24.71
C ALA A 180 -13.81 4.03 23.79
N THR A 181 -13.82 5.25 24.33
CA THR A 181 -13.85 6.49 23.55
C THR A 181 -12.67 7.38 23.91
N LEU A 182 -11.80 7.68 22.95
CA LEU A 182 -10.81 8.76 23.08
C LEU A 182 -11.22 9.95 22.20
N ARG A 183 -11.15 11.17 22.73
CA ARG A 183 -11.40 12.41 21.99
C ARG A 183 -10.22 13.36 22.06
N LEU A 184 -9.72 13.77 20.90
CA LEU A 184 -8.70 14.81 20.75
C LEU A 184 -9.35 16.06 20.15
N THR A 185 -9.09 17.22 20.76
CA THR A 185 -9.51 18.53 20.23
C THR A 185 -8.31 19.33 19.75
N LEU A 186 -8.38 19.85 18.53
CA LEU A 186 -7.29 20.56 17.86
C LEU A 186 -7.56 22.07 17.72
N ASN A 187 -6.49 22.87 17.59
CA ASN A 187 -6.60 24.32 17.38
C ASN A 187 -7.06 24.71 15.96
N ARG A 188 -6.78 23.84 14.98
CA ARG A 188 -7.12 23.96 13.55
C ARG A 188 -7.42 22.57 12.99
N ALA A 189 -8.04 22.52 11.82
CA ALA A 189 -8.16 21.28 11.06
C ALA A 189 -6.76 20.73 10.73
N GLN A 190 -6.58 19.42 10.87
CA GLN A 190 -5.35 18.72 10.48
C GLN A 190 -5.74 17.36 9.90
N SER A 191 -5.95 17.32 8.59
CA SER A 191 -6.27 16.11 7.82
C SER A 191 -5.23 15.00 7.98
N SER A 192 -3.95 15.36 8.09
CA SER A 192 -2.86 14.40 8.30
C SER A 192 -2.78 13.82 9.71
N LEU A 193 -3.69 14.15 10.65
CA LEU A 193 -3.60 13.69 12.04
C LEU A 193 -3.42 12.16 12.16
N PRO A 194 -4.15 11.29 11.43
CA PRO A 194 -3.94 9.84 11.52
C PRO A 194 -2.50 9.41 11.19
N VAL A 195 -1.88 10.03 10.18
CA VAL A 195 -0.48 9.80 9.78
C VAL A 195 0.49 10.26 10.87
N LEU A 196 0.23 11.39 11.55
CA LEU A 196 1.04 11.84 12.68
C LEU A 196 0.92 10.88 13.88
N LEU A 197 -0.30 10.37 14.14
CA LEU A 197 -0.63 9.46 15.24
C LEU A 197 -0.11 8.03 15.06
N ALA A 198 0.30 7.67 13.85
CA ALA A 198 1.00 6.43 13.54
C ALA A 198 2.52 6.51 13.74
N SER A 199 3.07 7.67 14.13
CA SER A 199 4.48 7.79 14.47
C SER A 199 4.87 6.86 15.64
N PRO A 200 5.90 6.01 15.50
CA PRO A 200 6.38 5.14 16.58
C PRO A 200 6.71 5.86 17.88
N ALA A 201 7.10 7.13 17.81
CA ALA A 201 7.38 7.98 18.96
C ALA A 201 6.14 8.21 19.86
N LEU A 202 4.94 7.93 19.34
CA LEU A 202 3.66 8.00 20.06
C LEU A 202 3.14 6.60 20.45
N GLY A 203 4.05 5.62 20.60
CA GLY A 203 3.72 4.29 21.12
C GLY A 203 3.14 4.35 22.54
N ILE A 204 2.02 3.67 22.75
CA ILE A 204 1.27 3.69 24.01
C ILE A 204 1.91 2.75 25.03
N ALA A 205 2.43 3.33 26.10
CA ALA A 205 3.04 2.62 27.22
C ALA A 205 2.05 2.39 28.38
N SER A 206 2.28 1.37 29.19
CA SER A 206 1.54 1.16 30.44
C SER A 206 1.78 2.35 31.39
N PRO A 207 0.73 3.03 31.90
CA PRO A 207 0.90 4.14 32.84
C PRO A 207 1.64 3.76 34.14
N ALA A 208 1.64 2.47 34.50
CA ALA A 208 2.40 1.98 35.65
C ALA A 208 3.93 2.02 35.43
N ALA A 209 4.39 2.10 34.18
CA ALA A 209 5.79 2.02 33.80
C ALA A 209 6.43 3.39 33.43
N PHE A 210 5.67 4.48 33.35
CA PHE A 210 6.12 5.82 32.90
C PHE A 210 7.39 6.41 33.56
N GLY A 211 7.81 5.89 34.73
CA GLY A 211 9.06 6.31 35.39
C GLY A 211 10.29 5.45 35.07
N ASN A 212 10.13 4.34 34.34
CA ASN A 212 11.16 3.31 34.13
C ASN A 212 11.31 2.85 32.66
N LEU A 213 10.58 3.44 31.70
CA LEU A 213 10.51 2.94 30.31
C LEU A 213 11.88 2.83 29.62
N ASP A 214 12.85 3.66 30.01
CA ASP A 214 14.24 3.59 29.52
C ASP A 214 14.91 2.22 29.75
N THR A 215 14.48 1.47 30.77
CA THR A 215 15.12 0.20 31.19
C THR A 215 14.14 -0.96 31.42
N GLN A 216 12.86 -0.67 31.59
CA GLN A 216 11.75 -1.62 31.73
C GLN A 216 10.55 -1.13 30.90
N PRO A 217 10.68 -1.10 29.56
CA PRO A 217 9.60 -0.69 28.67
C PRO A 217 8.43 -1.68 28.75
N VAL A 218 7.21 -1.15 28.84
CA VAL A 218 5.97 -1.94 28.91
C VAL A 218 4.96 -1.34 27.94
N GLY A 219 4.74 -2.02 26.82
CA GLY A 219 3.74 -1.67 25.82
C GLY A 219 2.65 -2.74 25.71
N SER A 220 1.96 -2.79 24.57
CA SER A 220 0.94 -3.81 24.24
C SER A 220 1.35 -4.72 23.08
N GLY A 221 2.45 -4.40 22.40
CA GLY A 221 2.84 -4.92 21.10
C GLY A 221 3.17 -6.41 21.04
N PRO A 222 3.50 -6.89 19.83
CA PRO A 222 3.73 -8.31 19.53
C PRO A 222 4.87 -8.94 20.33
N PHE A 223 5.89 -8.17 20.72
CA PHE A 223 7.02 -8.65 21.51
C PHE A 223 7.14 -7.87 22.82
N LYS A 224 7.58 -8.57 23.88
CA LYS A 224 7.78 -8.02 25.21
C LYS A 224 9.27 -7.92 25.49
N PHE A 225 9.69 -6.83 26.12
CA PHE A 225 11.06 -6.70 26.58
C PHE A 225 11.43 -7.80 27.59
N SER A 226 12.60 -8.40 27.40
CA SER A 226 13.13 -9.43 28.28
C SER A 226 14.43 -8.99 28.96
N ASN A 227 15.37 -8.41 28.22
CA ASN A 227 16.68 -8.03 28.73
C ASN A 227 17.39 -7.01 27.82
N TRP A 228 18.29 -6.20 28.38
CA TRP A 228 19.26 -5.38 27.65
C TRP A 228 20.64 -5.58 28.26
N THR A 229 21.55 -6.17 27.49
CA THR A 229 22.97 -6.24 27.81
C THR A 229 23.67 -5.09 27.10
N VAL A 230 23.98 -4.03 27.86
CA VAL A 230 24.55 -2.78 27.35
C VAL A 230 25.82 -3.05 26.53
N GLY A 231 25.90 -2.48 25.33
CA GLY A 231 26.97 -2.65 24.35
C GLY A 231 26.99 -3.99 23.59
N ASP A 232 25.98 -4.85 23.77
CA ASP A 232 25.93 -6.19 23.15
C ASP A 232 24.56 -6.50 22.50
N ARG A 233 23.46 -6.51 23.26
CA ARG A 233 22.14 -6.89 22.71
C ARG A 233 20.93 -6.44 23.52
N ILE A 234 19.80 -6.28 22.83
CA ILE A 234 18.45 -6.18 23.39
C ILE A 234 17.68 -7.45 23.02
N GLU A 235 17.02 -8.08 23.99
CA GLU A 235 16.30 -9.35 23.82
C GLU A 235 14.82 -9.15 24.11
N LEU A 236 13.97 -9.53 23.15
CA LEU A 236 12.51 -9.53 23.26
C LEU A 236 11.96 -10.96 23.13
N ILE A 237 10.82 -11.21 23.76
CA ILE A 237 10.09 -12.49 23.74
C ILE A 237 8.67 -12.31 23.20
N ALA A 238 8.08 -13.33 22.58
CA ALA A 238 6.72 -13.26 22.06
C ALA A 238 5.68 -12.85 23.14
N ASN A 239 4.78 -11.94 22.79
CA ASN A 239 3.60 -11.63 23.59
C ASN A 239 2.50 -12.66 23.32
N ALA A 240 2.48 -13.74 24.10
CA ALA A 240 1.43 -14.76 24.03
C ALA A 240 0.01 -14.26 24.42
N GLN A 241 -0.12 -13.02 24.88
CA GLN A 241 -1.39 -12.33 25.15
C GLN A 241 -1.60 -11.13 24.21
N TYR A 242 -0.89 -11.10 23.08
CA TYR A 242 -1.10 -10.10 22.05
C TYR A 242 -2.55 -10.15 21.56
N HIS A 243 -3.15 -8.98 21.32
CA HIS A 243 -4.56 -8.89 20.94
C HIS A 243 -4.78 -9.15 19.45
N GLY A 244 -3.75 -8.93 18.62
CA GLY A 244 -3.68 -9.37 17.23
C GLY A 244 -3.12 -10.80 17.08
N ARG A 245 -2.70 -11.16 15.86
CA ARG A 245 -2.08 -12.46 15.58
C ARG A 245 -0.78 -12.64 16.38
N ALA A 246 -0.71 -13.68 17.20
CA ALA A 246 0.49 -14.00 17.97
C ALA A 246 1.71 -14.23 17.04
N PRO A 247 2.89 -13.67 17.34
CA PRO A 247 4.07 -13.83 16.48
C PRO A 247 4.52 -15.28 16.33
N GLN A 248 5.07 -15.59 15.16
CA GLN A 248 5.65 -16.92 14.89
C GLN A 248 7.07 -17.07 15.48
N LEU A 249 7.73 -15.96 15.82
CA LEU A 249 9.02 -15.93 16.49
C LEU A 249 8.82 -16.01 18.01
N ASN A 250 9.51 -16.95 18.68
CA ASN A 250 9.54 -17.04 20.14
C ASN A 250 10.40 -15.92 20.76
N THR A 251 11.50 -15.56 20.09
CA THR A 251 12.45 -14.53 20.54
C THR A 251 12.92 -13.68 19.37
N LEU A 252 13.05 -12.38 19.60
CA LEU A 252 13.62 -11.40 18.69
C LEU A 252 14.77 -10.69 19.39
N THR A 253 15.98 -10.81 18.86
CA THR A 253 17.20 -10.22 19.46
C THR A 253 17.77 -9.15 18.56
N PHE A 254 17.98 -7.94 19.07
CA PHE A 254 18.71 -6.88 18.39
C PHE A 254 20.15 -6.87 18.91
N LYS A 255 21.09 -7.35 18.09
CA LYS A 255 22.52 -7.43 18.41
C LYS A 255 23.23 -6.17 17.90
N ILE A 256 23.94 -5.48 18.79
CA ILE A 256 24.71 -4.29 18.49
C ILE A 256 26.02 -4.73 17.84
N THR A 257 26.21 -4.43 16.55
CA THR A 257 27.40 -4.79 15.77
C THR A 257 27.77 -3.59 14.88
N PRO A 258 28.58 -2.64 15.37
CA PRO A 258 28.81 -1.37 14.67
C PRO A 258 29.58 -1.46 13.36
N ASP A 259 30.49 -2.44 13.25
CA ASP A 259 31.26 -2.68 12.03
C ASP A 259 30.40 -3.39 10.96
N GLU A 260 30.35 -2.84 9.74
CA GLU A 260 29.53 -3.37 8.63
C GLU A 260 29.99 -4.77 8.18
N VAL A 261 31.31 -5.00 8.13
CA VAL A 261 31.87 -6.29 7.72
C VAL A 261 31.51 -7.36 8.76
N ALA A 262 31.56 -7.03 10.05
CA ALA A 262 31.10 -7.91 11.12
C ALA A 262 29.59 -8.22 11.04
N ARG A 263 28.73 -7.28 10.61
CA ARG A 263 27.30 -7.54 10.36
C ARG A 263 27.09 -8.53 9.22
N LEU A 264 27.85 -8.41 8.14
CA LEU A 264 27.80 -9.35 7.00
C LEU A 264 28.35 -10.72 7.38
N ASP A 265 29.45 -10.78 8.14
CA ASP A 265 29.99 -12.03 8.70
C ASP A 265 28.99 -12.74 9.63
N ASP A 266 28.20 -11.98 10.40
CA ASP A 266 27.13 -12.54 11.23
C ASP A 266 26.01 -13.15 10.38
N LEU A 267 25.59 -12.48 9.30
CA LEU A 267 24.61 -13.03 8.35
C LEU A 267 25.13 -14.30 7.68
N SER A 268 26.35 -14.27 7.14
CA SER A 268 26.92 -15.41 6.41
C SER A 268 27.15 -16.62 7.31
N ALA A 269 27.53 -16.41 8.58
CA ALA A 269 27.68 -17.47 9.57
C ALA A 269 26.39 -17.89 10.31
N ASN A 270 25.22 -17.35 9.94
CA ASN A 270 23.94 -17.53 10.63
C ASN A 270 23.94 -17.17 12.14
N ARG A 271 24.73 -16.16 12.52
CA ARG A 271 24.68 -15.53 13.84
C ARG A 271 23.68 -14.36 13.89
N ALA A 272 23.29 -13.85 12.73
CA ALA A 272 22.15 -12.98 12.50
C ALA A 272 21.38 -13.43 11.25
N GLN A 273 20.11 -13.04 11.15
CA GLN A 273 19.24 -13.33 10.00
C GLN A 273 18.86 -12.06 9.22
N VAL A 274 18.95 -10.88 9.84
CA VAL A 274 18.72 -9.56 9.22
C VAL A 274 19.86 -8.63 9.63
N ALA A 275 20.38 -7.81 8.71
CA ALA A 275 21.29 -6.72 9.02
C ALA A 275 20.86 -5.42 8.35
N PHE A 276 20.90 -4.34 9.12
CA PHE A 276 20.64 -2.98 8.69
C PHE A 276 21.94 -2.21 8.42
N ASP A 277 21.79 -1.01 7.84
CA ASP A 277 22.87 -0.06 7.56
C ASP A 277 24.04 -0.68 6.80
N ILE A 278 23.73 -1.52 5.80
CA ILE A 278 24.73 -2.04 4.86
C ILE A 278 24.91 -1.00 3.77
N ASN A 279 26.15 -0.70 3.40
CA ASN A 279 26.43 0.25 2.33
C ASN A 279 25.90 -0.33 1.00
N PRO A 280 25.02 0.37 0.27
CA PRO A 280 24.53 -0.04 -1.04
C PRO A 280 25.61 -0.43 -2.07
N ALA A 281 26.84 0.10 -1.93
CA ALA A 281 27.98 -0.25 -2.78
C ALA A 281 28.67 -1.58 -2.38
N THR A 282 28.34 -2.18 -1.24
CA THR A 282 28.94 -3.43 -0.76
C THR A 282 28.36 -4.63 -1.54
N PRO A 283 29.18 -5.42 -2.25
CA PRO A 283 28.69 -6.50 -3.10
C PRO A 283 28.26 -7.73 -2.29
N ILE A 284 26.95 -7.99 -2.24
CA ILE A 284 26.38 -9.19 -1.62
C ILE A 284 26.41 -10.34 -2.62
N THR A 285 27.15 -11.41 -2.33
CA THR A 285 27.41 -12.50 -3.29
C THR A 285 27.09 -13.90 -2.78
N GLU A 286 26.87 -14.07 -1.47
CA GLU A 286 26.55 -15.37 -0.88
C GLU A 286 25.13 -15.83 -1.23
N ALA A 287 25.01 -17.06 -1.73
CA ALA A 287 23.74 -17.61 -2.23
C ALA A 287 22.65 -17.70 -1.15
N ASN A 288 23.01 -17.79 0.14
CA ASN A 288 22.07 -17.83 1.27
C ASN A 288 21.56 -16.45 1.70
N LEU A 289 22.05 -15.36 1.11
CA LEU A 289 21.61 -13.99 1.39
C LEU A 289 20.72 -13.45 0.25
N ARG A 290 19.96 -12.40 0.57
CA ARG A 290 19.25 -11.55 -0.39
C ARG A 290 19.29 -10.09 0.06
N SER A 291 19.48 -9.21 -0.91
CA SER A 291 19.36 -7.75 -0.74
C SER A 291 17.89 -7.34 -0.81
N LEU A 292 17.45 -6.52 0.13
CA LEU A 292 16.13 -5.88 0.17
C LEU A 292 16.33 -4.36 0.26
N TRP A 293 15.63 -3.61 -0.58
CA TRP A 293 15.74 -2.15 -0.63
C TRP A 293 14.55 -1.52 0.09
N ARG A 294 14.80 -0.62 1.04
CA ARG A 294 13.74 0.22 1.62
C ARG A 294 13.16 1.15 0.54
N PRO A 295 11.83 1.35 0.50
CA PRO A 295 11.24 2.44 -0.27
C PRO A 295 11.88 3.79 0.11
N ALA A 296 12.26 4.60 -0.88
CA ALA A 296 12.92 5.86 -0.60
C ALA A 296 11.91 6.96 -0.24
N LEU A 297 11.87 7.35 1.04
CA LEU A 297 11.15 8.53 1.52
C LEU A 297 12.05 9.75 1.62
N ASN A 298 12.82 10.03 0.58
CA ASN A 298 13.75 11.15 0.56
C ASN A 298 13.91 11.69 -0.87
N ILE A 299 14.45 12.90 -0.99
CA ILE A 299 14.73 13.56 -2.27
C ILE A 299 16.05 14.32 -2.16
N GLY A 300 16.96 14.07 -3.09
CA GLY A 300 18.13 14.92 -3.36
C GLY A 300 17.78 15.90 -4.49
N TYR A 301 18.18 17.16 -4.35
CA TYR A 301 17.84 18.20 -5.32
C TYR A 301 18.92 19.28 -5.44
N LEU A 302 18.90 19.96 -6.58
CA LEU A 302 19.57 21.25 -6.79
C LEU A 302 18.56 22.36 -6.49
N GLY A 303 18.78 23.14 -5.43
CA GLY A 303 17.95 24.30 -5.08
C GLY A 303 18.37 25.54 -5.87
N LEU A 304 17.38 26.36 -6.24
CA LEU A 304 17.57 27.61 -6.98
C LEU A 304 17.03 28.80 -6.18
N ASN A 305 17.91 29.72 -5.74
CA ASN A 305 17.47 30.94 -5.08
C ASN A 305 16.92 31.95 -6.10
N ARG A 306 15.60 31.89 -6.33
CA ARG A 306 14.91 32.73 -7.31
C ARG A 306 14.88 34.24 -6.98
N ALA A 307 15.43 34.66 -5.84
CA ALA A 307 15.65 36.08 -5.54
C ALA A 307 16.98 36.62 -6.13
N HIS A 308 17.89 35.75 -6.57
CA HIS A 308 19.15 36.14 -7.19
C HIS A 308 19.02 36.13 -8.72
N GLU A 309 19.43 37.21 -9.37
CA GLU A 309 19.52 37.26 -10.84
C GLU A 309 20.68 36.38 -11.33
N PRO A 310 20.50 35.51 -12.35
CA PRO A 310 19.32 35.37 -13.22
C PRO A 310 18.37 34.22 -12.84
N LEU A 311 18.55 33.60 -11.68
CA LEU A 311 17.83 32.40 -11.24
C LEU A 311 16.33 32.63 -11.00
N GLY A 312 15.88 33.89 -10.92
CA GLY A 312 14.45 34.25 -10.91
C GLY A 312 13.72 34.05 -12.24
N ASN A 313 14.45 33.89 -13.36
CA ASN A 313 13.85 33.74 -14.69
C ASN A 313 13.48 32.28 -14.99
N ALA A 314 12.21 32.02 -15.30
CA ALA A 314 11.68 30.68 -15.59
C ALA A 314 12.41 29.97 -16.76
N LEU A 315 12.85 30.71 -17.79
CA LEU A 315 13.62 30.13 -18.89
C LEU A 315 15.03 29.70 -18.45
N VAL A 316 15.62 30.39 -17.48
CA VAL A 316 16.92 30.02 -16.88
C VAL A 316 16.77 28.79 -15.98
N GLN A 317 15.70 28.73 -15.19
CA GLN A 317 15.38 27.55 -14.36
C GLN A 317 15.19 26.31 -15.24
N GLN A 318 14.39 26.41 -16.30
CA GLN A 318 14.19 25.32 -17.26
C GLN A 318 15.51 24.95 -17.96
N ALA A 319 16.32 25.92 -18.38
CA ALA A 319 17.63 25.64 -18.96
C ALA A 319 18.56 24.88 -18.00
N ILE A 320 18.55 25.22 -16.71
CA ILE A 320 19.31 24.50 -15.67
C ILE A 320 18.84 23.05 -15.54
N ALA A 321 17.53 22.79 -15.58
CA ALA A 321 17.01 21.42 -15.52
C ALA A 321 17.34 20.60 -16.78
N TYR A 322 17.09 21.14 -17.97
CA TYR A 322 17.45 20.50 -19.26
C TYR A 322 18.97 20.29 -19.43
N ALA A 323 19.81 21.03 -18.70
CA ALA A 323 21.27 20.90 -18.80
C ALA A 323 21.86 19.72 -18.03
N ILE A 324 21.16 19.15 -17.04
CA ILE A 324 21.73 18.13 -16.13
C ILE A 324 21.48 16.72 -16.67
N ASP A 325 22.54 15.95 -16.91
CA ASP A 325 22.43 14.54 -17.32
C ASP A 325 22.16 13.67 -16.08
N LYS A 326 20.90 13.69 -15.59
CA LYS A 326 20.51 12.89 -14.42
C LYS A 326 20.85 11.40 -14.60
N PRO A 327 20.56 10.73 -15.74
CA PRO A 327 20.94 9.33 -15.92
C PRO A 327 22.42 9.05 -15.69
N THR A 328 23.33 9.86 -16.27
CA THR A 328 24.78 9.72 -16.05
C THR A 328 25.18 10.10 -14.63
N LEU A 329 24.58 11.16 -14.06
CA LEU A 329 24.84 11.62 -12.69
C LEU A 329 24.50 10.53 -11.66
N ILE A 330 23.32 9.93 -11.74
CA ILE A 330 22.89 8.89 -10.82
C ILE A 330 23.71 7.61 -11.04
N ALA A 331 23.95 7.20 -12.29
CA ALA A 331 24.75 6.01 -12.59
C ALA A 331 26.22 6.10 -12.15
N THR A 332 26.76 7.30 -11.89
CA THR A 332 28.18 7.50 -11.54
C THR A 332 28.44 8.05 -10.13
N GLN A 333 27.49 8.79 -9.54
CA GLN A 333 27.66 9.46 -8.24
C GLN A 333 26.70 8.95 -7.16
N TYR A 334 25.71 8.14 -7.51
CA TYR A 334 24.75 7.55 -6.59
C TYR A 334 24.93 6.03 -6.50
N ASN A 335 24.22 5.40 -5.57
CA ASN A 335 24.34 3.98 -5.32
C ASN A 335 23.57 3.14 -6.34
N ALA A 336 24.01 1.90 -6.54
CA ALA A 336 23.20 0.91 -7.24
C ALA A 336 21.88 0.70 -6.49
N GLY A 337 20.75 0.95 -7.14
CA GLY A 337 19.42 0.87 -6.53
C GLY A 337 18.76 2.22 -6.22
N ASP A 338 19.48 3.33 -6.29
CA ASP A 338 18.89 4.68 -6.18
C ASP A 338 18.05 5.02 -7.42
N ASP A 339 16.96 5.76 -7.25
CA ASP A 339 16.02 6.15 -8.32
C ASP A 339 16.28 7.57 -8.82
N ILE A 340 16.11 7.81 -10.13
CA ILE A 340 16.07 9.18 -10.69
C ILE A 340 14.76 9.85 -10.28
N ALA A 341 14.84 11.05 -9.71
CA ALA A 341 13.68 11.81 -9.27
C ALA A 341 13.13 12.71 -10.40
N ARG A 342 11.87 12.49 -10.78
CA ARG A 342 11.14 13.28 -11.79
C ARG A 342 10.33 14.43 -11.22
N GLN A 343 9.93 14.30 -9.95
CA GLN A 343 9.21 15.32 -9.19
C GLN A 343 9.76 15.38 -7.76
N PHE A 344 9.38 16.41 -7.01
CA PHE A 344 9.91 16.64 -5.67
C PHE A 344 9.39 15.63 -4.62
N LEU A 345 8.15 15.15 -4.78
CA LEU A 345 7.55 14.15 -3.90
C LEU A 345 8.03 12.74 -4.31
N PRO A 346 8.52 11.90 -3.38
CA PRO A 346 8.90 10.52 -3.67
C PRO A 346 7.75 9.61 -4.11
N PRO A 347 8.00 8.59 -4.95
CA PRO A 347 6.98 7.68 -5.49
C PRO A 347 6.31 6.78 -4.45
N ALA A 348 6.93 6.61 -3.28
CA ALA A 348 6.40 5.80 -2.19
C ALA A 348 5.45 6.57 -1.25
N LEU A 349 5.09 7.83 -1.55
CA LEU A 349 4.17 8.62 -0.73
C LEU A 349 2.79 8.81 -1.38
N PRO A 350 1.70 8.74 -0.61
CA PRO A 350 0.38 9.16 -1.06
C PRO A 350 0.40 10.61 -1.57
N GLY A 351 -0.23 10.83 -2.72
CA GLY A 351 -0.25 12.13 -3.40
C GLY A 351 0.78 12.28 -4.53
N TYR A 352 1.66 11.29 -4.73
CA TYR A 352 2.50 11.21 -5.93
C TYR A 352 1.65 11.24 -7.22
N ASP A 353 2.15 11.92 -8.26
CA ASP A 353 1.52 11.98 -9.57
C ASP A 353 2.40 11.33 -10.63
N ALA A 354 2.09 10.08 -10.98
CA ALA A 354 2.83 9.34 -12.00
C ALA A 354 2.69 9.90 -13.44
N THR A 355 1.83 10.90 -13.66
CA THR A 355 1.69 11.56 -14.97
C THR A 355 2.67 12.72 -15.19
N ILE A 356 3.37 13.17 -14.14
CA ILE A 356 4.43 14.18 -14.24
C ILE A 356 5.66 13.55 -14.91
N GLY A 357 6.05 14.11 -16.06
CA GLY A 357 7.28 13.78 -16.76
C GLY A 357 8.53 14.35 -16.08
N ASP A 358 9.69 14.22 -16.71
CA ASP A 358 10.91 14.88 -16.26
C ASP A 358 11.38 15.94 -17.26
N TYR A 359 12.27 16.81 -16.81
CA TYR A 359 13.12 17.61 -17.68
C TYR A 359 14.26 16.72 -18.18
N ASP A 360 14.02 16.02 -19.29
CA ASP A 360 15.02 15.15 -19.93
C ASP A 360 16.29 15.92 -20.31
N TYR A 361 17.43 15.26 -20.39
CA TYR A 361 18.71 15.92 -20.72
C TYR A 361 18.74 16.39 -22.20
N ASP A 362 18.66 17.72 -22.40
CA ASP A 362 18.83 18.38 -23.70
C ASP A 362 19.66 19.67 -23.57
N PRO A 363 20.99 19.58 -23.74
CA PRO A 363 21.88 20.74 -23.67
C PRO A 363 21.75 21.68 -24.89
N ASN A 364 21.02 21.31 -25.95
CA ASN A 364 20.69 22.25 -27.03
C ASN A 364 19.52 23.14 -26.61
N LEU A 365 18.43 22.53 -26.15
CA LEU A 365 17.27 23.26 -25.64
C LEU A 365 17.66 24.19 -24.48
N ALA A 366 18.53 23.74 -23.57
CA ALA A 366 19.08 24.58 -22.50
C ALA A 366 19.77 25.86 -23.04
N ARG A 367 20.62 25.74 -24.08
CA ARG A 367 21.28 26.89 -24.72
C ARG A 367 20.30 27.83 -25.44
N ASP A 368 19.27 27.27 -26.07
CA ASP A 368 18.22 28.05 -26.75
C ASP A 368 17.33 28.79 -25.74
N LEU A 369 17.04 28.17 -24.59
CA LEU A 369 16.32 28.80 -23.46
C LEU A 369 17.15 29.92 -22.82
N LEU A 370 18.46 29.72 -22.57
CA LEU A 370 19.36 30.76 -22.09
C LEU A 370 19.45 31.95 -23.06
N THR A 371 19.50 31.67 -24.37
CA THR A 371 19.49 32.72 -25.40
C THR A 371 18.19 33.53 -25.37
N GLN A 372 17.03 32.87 -25.27
CA GLN A 372 15.73 33.53 -25.12
C GLN A 372 15.60 34.31 -23.80
N ALA A 373 16.24 33.84 -22.73
CA ALA A 373 16.31 34.52 -21.44
C ALA A 373 17.20 35.78 -21.43
N GLY A 374 17.99 36.02 -22.49
CA GLY A 374 18.93 37.15 -22.58
C GLY A 374 20.38 36.80 -22.21
N TYR A 375 20.71 35.52 -22.04
CA TYR A 375 22.04 35.01 -21.65
C TYR A 375 22.69 34.14 -22.75
N PRO A 376 22.86 34.63 -24.01
CA PRO A 376 23.44 33.84 -25.11
C PRO A 376 24.91 33.46 -24.91
N ASN A 377 25.61 34.10 -23.96
CA ASN A 377 26.97 33.77 -23.55
C ASN A 377 27.02 33.16 -22.14
N GLY A 378 25.87 32.73 -21.59
CA GLY A 378 25.74 32.25 -20.23
C GLY A 378 25.99 33.31 -19.15
N PHE A 379 26.32 32.85 -17.94
CA PHE A 379 26.57 33.68 -16.75
C PHE A 379 27.44 32.93 -15.72
N TYR A 380 27.87 33.64 -14.67
CA TYR A 380 28.60 33.08 -13.53
C TYR A 380 27.69 32.96 -12.31
N THR A 381 27.86 31.89 -11.52
CA THR A 381 27.08 31.65 -10.30
C THR A 381 27.88 30.80 -9.31
N THR A 382 27.33 30.54 -8.13
CA THR A 382 27.90 29.68 -7.09
C THR A 382 27.05 28.43 -6.87
N LEU A 383 27.69 27.30 -6.56
CA LEU A 383 27.04 26.04 -6.18
C LEU A 383 27.52 25.61 -4.79
N ALA A 384 26.70 25.90 -3.77
CA ALA A 384 27.03 25.63 -2.39
C ALA A 384 26.66 24.20 -1.95
N LEU A 385 27.47 23.60 -1.08
CA LEU A 385 27.17 22.33 -0.43
C LEU A 385 27.88 22.16 0.92
N ARG A 386 27.48 21.12 1.65
CA ARG A 386 28.25 20.50 2.73
C ARG A 386 28.78 19.14 2.27
N ASP A 387 30.01 18.80 2.62
CA ASP A 387 30.60 17.50 2.29
C ASP A 387 30.28 16.46 3.38
N VAL A 388 29.03 15.97 3.39
CA VAL A 388 28.58 14.97 4.36
C VAL A 388 27.64 13.97 3.68
N TYR A 389 27.94 12.66 3.81
CA TYR A 389 27.08 11.58 3.31
C TYR A 389 25.64 11.70 3.82
N ARG A 390 24.69 11.56 2.90
CA ARG A 390 23.25 11.42 3.16
C ARG A 390 22.70 10.41 2.14
N ALA A 391 21.67 9.64 2.49
CA ALA A 391 21.06 8.70 1.55
C ALA A 391 20.64 9.40 0.24
N TYR A 392 20.04 10.60 0.34
CA TYR A 392 19.62 11.42 -0.80
C TYR A 392 20.78 12.06 -1.61
N LEU A 393 22.02 12.01 -1.12
CA LEU A 393 23.21 12.62 -1.74
C LEU A 393 24.47 11.93 -1.20
N PRO A 394 24.83 10.74 -1.71
CA PRO A 394 25.88 9.91 -1.12
C PRO A 394 27.30 10.44 -1.42
N ASN A 395 27.53 11.10 -2.56
CA ASN A 395 28.83 11.68 -2.94
C ASN A 395 28.74 13.20 -3.23
N PRO A 396 28.48 14.06 -2.23
CA PRO A 396 28.11 15.48 -2.44
C PRO A 396 29.06 16.27 -3.36
N VAL A 397 30.37 16.20 -3.11
CA VAL A 397 31.38 16.95 -3.88
C VAL A 397 31.48 16.45 -5.31
N ALA A 398 31.35 15.15 -5.55
CA ALA A 398 31.44 14.59 -6.89
C ALA A 398 30.17 14.90 -7.71
N THR A 399 28.99 14.80 -7.09
CA THR A 399 27.72 15.28 -7.66
C THR A 399 27.76 16.77 -8.02
N ALA A 400 28.31 17.62 -7.13
CA ALA A 400 28.45 19.06 -7.40
C ALA A 400 29.36 19.36 -8.59
N ASN A 401 30.48 18.66 -8.71
CA ASN A 401 31.41 18.84 -9.84
C ASN A 401 30.83 18.33 -11.17
N ALA A 402 30.07 17.24 -11.15
CA ALA A 402 29.38 16.74 -12.34
C ALA A 402 28.31 17.75 -12.82
N ILE A 403 27.46 18.24 -11.92
CA ILE A 403 26.47 19.29 -12.23
C ILE A 403 27.16 20.57 -12.71
N ALA A 404 28.28 20.98 -12.11
CA ALA A 404 29.04 22.14 -12.57
C ALA A 404 29.60 21.97 -14.00
N ALA A 405 30.00 20.75 -14.39
CA ALA A 405 30.46 20.44 -15.74
C ALA A 405 29.30 20.46 -16.77
N ASP A 406 28.16 19.88 -16.42
CA ASP A 406 26.92 19.91 -17.21
C ASP A 406 26.44 21.35 -17.46
N LEU A 407 26.38 22.16 -16.40
CA LEU A 407 26.08 23.59 -16.47
C LEU A 407 27.10 24.35 -17.33
N GLN A 408 28.39 24.03 -17.22
CA GLN A 408 29.43 24.65 -18.03
C GLN A 408 29.27 24.32 -19.53
N ALA A 409 28.81 23.12 -19.88
CA ALA A 409 28.56 22.71 -21.28
C ALA A 409 27.45 23.53 -21.97
N VAL A 410 26.56 24.17 -21.20
CA VAL A 410 25.54 25.10 -21.71
C VAL A 410 25.90 26.59 -21.49
N GLY A 411 27.06 26.87 -20.88
CA GLY A 411 27.59 28.23 -20.67
C GLY A 411 27.42 28.79 -19.26
N ILE A 412 26.82 28.06 -18.33
CA ILE A 412 26.65 28.49 -16.93
C ILE A 412 27.88 28.08 -16.13
N THR A 413 28.70 29.05 -15.71
CA THR A 413 29.92 28.77 -14.93
C THR A 413 29.63 28.80 -13.44
N ALA A 414 29.38 27.64 -12.85
CA ALA A 414 29.13 27.48 -11.42
C ALA A 414 30.44 27.23 -10.63
N THR A 415 30.73 28.07 -9.64
CA THR A 415 31.86 27.85 -8.71
C THR A 415 31.39 27.04 -7.51
N VAL A 416 31.96 25.85 -7.31
CA VAL A 416 31.61 24.97 -6.18
C VAL A 416 32.16 25.53 -4.86
N LEU A 417 31.28 25.69 -3.86
CA LEU A 417 31.60 26.22 -2.53
C LEU A 417 31.25 25.18 -1.45
N ILE A 418 32.25 24.73 -0.69
CA ILE A 418 32.08 23.75 0.39
C ILE A 418 32.24 24.46 1.73
N SER A 419 31.22 24.38 2.59
CA SER A 419 31.21 24.94 3.95
C SER A 419 30.90 23.88 5.01
N GLU A 420 31.13 24.22 6.29
CA GLU A 420 30.68 23.44 7.44
C GLU A 420 29.14 23.31 7.43
N SER A 421 28.59 22.23 7.98
CA SER A 421 27.15 21.92 7.91
C SER A 421 26.23 23.01 8.45
N ASN A 422 26.54 23.61 9.59
CA ASN A 422 25.69 24.66 10.17
C ASN A 422 25.89 26.00 9.45
N GLU A 423 27.12 26.32 9.05
CA GLU A 423 27.42 27.49 8.22
C GLU A 423 26.63 27.44 6.89
N PHE A 424 26.73 26.31 6.18
CA PHE A 424 26.02 26.05 4.93
C PHE A 424 24.50 26.13 5.09
N LEU A 425 23.90 25.43 6.06
CA LEU A 425 22.46 25.49 6.28
C LEU A 425 21.98 26.91 6.61
N ASN A 426 22.71 27.64 7.46
CA ASN A 426 22.37 29.04 7.76
C ASN A 426 22.46 29.94 6.52
N ALA A 427 23.44 29.73 5.65
CA ALA A 427 23.56 30.47 4.38
C ALA A 427 22.39 30.19 3.43
N VAL A 428 21.97 28.93 3.30
CA VAL A 428 20.78 28.54 2.50
C VAL A 428 19.51 29.16 3.09
N TRP A 429 19.23 28.96 4.37
CA TRP A 429 17.98 29.43 5.00
C TRP A 429 17.85 30.95 5.11
N SER A 430 18.98 31.68 5.10
CA SER A 430 18.97 33.15 5.03
C SER A 430 19.04 33.71 3.60
N GLY A 431 18.97 32.85 2.57
CA GLY A 431 18.92 33.24 1.16
C GLY A 431 20.24 33.81 0.63
N GLN A 432 21.39 33.39 1.16
CA GLN A 432 22.72 33.89 0.77
C GLN A 432 23.37 33.09 -0.37
N THR A 433 22.88 31.88 -0.67
CA THR A 433 23.39 30.99 -1.73
C THR A 433 22.67 31.23 -3.06
N ASP A 434 23.35 31.07 -4.20
CA ASP A 434 22.71 31.09 -5.53
C ASP A 434 22.06 29.73 -5.85
N LEU A 435 22.89 28.73 -6.18
CA LEU A 435 22.53 27.33 -6.30
C LEU A 435 23.07 26.57 -5.09
N PHE A 436 22.37 25.52 -4.67
CA PHE A 436 22.81 24.67 -3.55
C PHE A 436 22.40 23.21 -3.74
N LEU A 437 23.28 22.27 -3.37
CA LEU A 437 22.91 20.85 -3.26
C LEU A 437 22.40 20.54 -1.86
N LEU A 438 21.18 20.02 -1.79
CA LEU A 438 20.54 19.65 -0.54
C LEU A 438 19.58 18.47 -0.77
N GLY A 439 18.90 18.06 0.28
CA GLY A 439 17.87 17.05 0.21
C GLY A 439 17.01 17.02 1.45
N TRP A 440 15.90 16.33 1.35
CA TRP A 440 14.92 16.12 2.42
C TRP A 440 14.70 14.62 2.64
N LEU A 441 14.36 14.23 3.86
CA LEU A 441 13.92 12.89 4.23
C LEU A 441 12.63 13.04 5.05
N ALA A 442 11.67 12.14 4.86
CA ALA A 442 10.37 12.24 5.51
C ALA A 442 10.47 12.07 7.03
N ASP A 443 10.01 13.06 7.79
CA ASP A 443 9.84 12.89 9.24
C ASP A 443 8.55 12.13 9.58
N TYR A 444 7.57 12.20 8.68
CA TYR A 444 6.33 11.42 8.66
C TYR A 444 5.85 11.28 7.21
N PRO A 445 5.15 10.18 6.84
CA PRO A 445 4.86 9.85 5.45
C PRO A 445 3.66 10.64 4.90
N SER A 446 3.84 11.94 4.70
CA SER A 446 2.86 12.84 4.10
C SER A 446 3.54 13.81 3.14
N ALA A 447 2.89 14.11 2.02
CA ALA A 447 3.33 15.14 1.09
C ALA A 447 3.43 16.54 1.73
N ASP A 448 2.69 16.80 2.82
CA ASP A 448 2.81 18.05 3.59
C ASP A 448 4.22 18.26 4.16
N ASN A 449 4.86 17.18 4.61
CA ASN A 449 6.21 17.21 5.18
C ASN A 449 7.27 17.59 4.15
N PHE A 450 7.03 17.35 2.86
CA PHE A 450 7.92 17.77 1.79
C PHE A 450 7.64 19.22 1.40
N PHE A 451 6.39 19.54 1.04
CA PHE A 451 6.07 20.84 0.47
C PHE A 451 6.05 21.99 1.49
N GLY A 452 5.52 21.76 2.70
CA GLY A 452 5.33 22.79 3.72
C GLY A 452 6.65 23.38 4.23
N PRO A 453 7.47 22.59 4.95
CA PRO A 453 8.74 23.04 5.52
C PRO A 453 9.68 23.67 4.48
N MET A 454 9.82 23.02 3.32
CA MET A 454 10.78 23.45 2.29
C MET A 454 10.29 24.66 1.49
N LEU A 455 9.07 24.62 0.94
CA LEU A 455 8.65 25.58 -0.09
C LEU A 455 7.70 26.68 0.41
N CYS A 456 7.14 26.52 1.62
CA CYS A 456 6.21 27.48 2.21
C CYS A 456 6.74 28.20 3.44
N ASP A 457 7.58 27.54 4.25
CA ASP A 457 8.12 28.11 5.48
C ASP A 457 9.53 28.67 5.26
N GLN A 458 10.38 27.98 4.49
CA GLN A 458 11.76 28.39 4.16
C GLN A 458 11.89 29.19 2.86
N TYR A 459 10.89 30.01 2.52
CA TYR A 459 10.83 30.70 1.22
C TYR A 459 12.10 31.48 0.85
N LEU A 460 12.82 32.08 1.81
CA LEU A 460 14.07 32.82 1.56
C LEU A 460 15.15 32.02 0.81
N ALA A 461 15.19 30.69 0.97
CA ALA A 461 16.11 29.82 0.23
C ALA A 461 15.74 29.66 -1.26
N TYR A 462 14.45 29.83 -1.60
CA TYR A 462 13.87 29.57 -2.92
C TYR A 462 13.25 30.84 -3.55
N GLY A 463 13.51 32.02 -2.97
CA GLY A 463 13.02 33.33 -3.40
C GLY A 463 11.66 33.75 -2.82
N ALA A 464 10.77 34.28 -3.67
CA ALA A 464 9.44 34.71 -3.20
C ALA A 464 8.55 33.50 -2.86
N LYS A 465 7.81 33.58 -1.74
CA LYS A 465 6.84 32.56 -1.32
C LYS A 465 5.79 32.35 -2.40
N ASP A 466 5.60 31.11 -2.83
CA ASP A 466 4.53 30.76 -3.76
C ASP A 466 3.19 30.68 -3.00
N THR A 467 2.43 31.77 -3.04
CA THR A 467 1.16 31.90 -2.31
C THR A 467 0.09 30.92 -2.79
N ALA A 468 0.12 30.49 -4.06
CA ALA A 468 -0.85 29.54 -4.59
C ALA A 468 -0.50 28.11 -4.16
N LEU A 469 0.78 27.71 -4.18
CA LEU A 469 1.23 26.42 -3.65
C LEU A 469 0.83 26.29 -2.17
N CYS A 470 1.15 27.29 -1.35
CA CYS A 470 0.87 27.23 0.08
C CYS A 470 -0.64 27.28 0.36
N SER A 471 -1.43 28.00 -0.44
CA SER A 471 -2.90 27.94 -0.34
C SER A 471 -3.48 26.56 -0.70
N THR A 472 -2.87 25.83 -1.64
CA THR A 472 -3.24 24.43 -1.93
C THR A 472 -2.89 23.50 -0.76
N LEU A 473 -1.75 23.69 -0.10
CA LEU A 473 -1.40 22.92 1.12
C LEU A 473 -2.35 23.24 2.29
N ASP A 474 -2.69 24.52 2.49
CA ASP A 474 -3.63 24.93 3.54
C ASP A 474 -5.05 24.35 3.29
N GLN A 475 -5.46 24.18 2.03
CA GLN A 475 -6.67 23.43 1.67
C GLN A 475 -6.52 21.93 1.97
N ALA A 476 -5.38 21.32 1.61
CA ALA A 476 -5.12 19.90 1.87
C ALA A 476 -5.11 19.57 3.37
N ARG A 477 -4.61 20.48 4.21
CA ARG A 477 -4.64 20.41 5.68
C ARG A 477 -6.05 20.54 6.27
N ALA A 478 -6.97 21.21 5.56
CA ALA A 478 -8.29 21.57 6.04
C ALA A 478 -9.42 20.61 5.62
N THR A 479 -9.28 19.89 4.51
CA THR A 479 -10.31 18.91 4.09
C THR A 479 -10.34 17.68 5.01
N THR A 480 -11.51 17.06 5.15
CA THR A 480 -11.69 15.77 5.82
C THR A 480 -11.83 14.61 4.82
N ASP A 481 -11.79 14.89 3.52
CA ASP A 481 -11.85 13.88 2.46
C ASP A 481 -10.42 13.52 2.00
N TYR A 482 -10.05 12.25 2.18
CA TYR A 482 -8.72 11.76 1.82
C TYR A 482 -8.47 11.78 0.30
N VAL A 483 -9.48 11.52 -0.53
CA VAL A 483 -9.35 11.55 -1.99
C VAL A 483 -9.15 12.99 -2.47
N GLU A 484 -9.87 13.96 -1.89
CA GLU A 484 -9.64 15.39 -2.14
C GLU A 484 -8.24 15.82 -1.68
N GLN A 485 -7.80 15.39 -0.51
CA GLN A 485 -6.45 15.66 0.01
C GLN A 485 -5.36 15.18 -0.96
N LEU A 486 -5.45 13.95 -1.46
CA LEU A 486 -4.49 13.41 -2.42
C LEU A 486 -4.53 14.17 -3.77
N ALA A 487 -5.71 14.62 -4.21
CA ALA A 487 -5.83 15.44 -5.42
C ALA A 487 -5.16 16.83 -5.26
N LEU A 488 -5.27 17.44 -4.06
CA LEU A 488 -4.59 18.69 -3.73
C LEU A 488 -3.05 18.51 -3.68
N TYR A 489 -2.56 17.40 -3.14
CA TYR A 489 -1.12 17.09 -3.18
C TYR A 489 -0.59 16.85 -4.60
N ARG A 490 -1.34 16.16 -5.48
CA ARG A 490 -0.96 16.05 -6.91
C ARG A 490 -0.92 17.41 -7.60
N SER A 491 -1.86 18.31 -7.28
CA SER A 491 -1.87 19.70 -7.77
C SER A 491 -0.63 20.47 -7.29
N ALA A 492 -0.24 20.30 -6.02
CA ALA A 492 1.01 20.86 -5.47
C ALA A 492 2.25 20.30 -6.20
N SER A 493 2.32 18.99 -6.44
CA SER A 493 3.41 18.35 -7.22
C SER A 493 3.58 18.97 -8.60
N ARG A 494 2.48 19.12 -9.36
CA ARG A 494 2.50 19.77 -10.70
C ARG A 494 2.98 21.21 -10.60
N ARG A 495 2.47 21.97 -9.62
CA ARG A 495 2.90 23.36 -9.43
C ARG A 495 4.39 23.48 -9.09
N VAL A 496 4.94 22.58 -8.30
CA VAL A 496 6.39 22.55 -8.00
C VAL A 496 7.21 22.17 -9.23
N HIS A 497 6.73 21.23 -10.06
CA HIS A 497 7.34 20.92 -11.35
C HIS A 497 7.33 22.14 -12.29
N ASP A 498 6.16 22.74 -12.54
CA ASP A 498 5.98 23.88 -13.46
C ASP A 498 6.74 25.16 -13.05
N THR A 499 6.86 25.42 -11.74
CA THR A 499 7.50 26.63 -11.19
C THR A 499 8.96 26.43 -10.77
N LEU A 500 9.45 25.18 -10.87
CA LEU A 500 10.84 24.74 -10.79
C LEU A 500 11.71 25.49 -9.74
N PRO A 501 11.30 25.56 -8.45
CA PRO A 501 12.10 26.20 -7.39
C PRO A 501 13.37 25.38 -7.05
N LEU A 502 13.39 24.11 -7.45
CA LEU A 502 14.49 23.17 -7.33
C LEU A 502 14.40 22.17 -8.49
N VAL A 503 15.52 21.57 -8.89
CA VAL A 503 15.56 20.43 -9.81
C VAL A 503 15.66 19.14 -8.97
N PRO A 504 14.65 18.26 -8.99
CA PRO A 504 14.74 16.93 -8.38
C PRO A 504 15.85 16.11 -9.04
N LEU A 505 16.72 15.45 -8.28
CA LEU A 505 17.83 14.65 -8.81
C LEU A 505 17.59 13.16 -8.59
N ALA A 506 17.47 12.71 -7.34
CA ALA A 506 17.31 11.29 -7.01
C ALA A 506 16.62 11.02 -5.68
N HIS A 507 16.12 9.79 -5.54
CA HIS A 507 15.66 9.20 -4.29
C HIS A 507 16.65 8.09 -3.88
N GLY A 508 17.35 8.27 -2.76
CA GLY A 508 18.35 7.31 -2.29
C GLY A 508 17.71 6.15 -1.54
N ARG A 509 18.08 4.90 -1.88
CA ARG A 509 17.56 3.70 -1.21
C ARG A 509 18.54 3.18 -0.17
N ASN A 510 18.01 2.76 0.97
CA ASN A 510 18.78 2.08 2.00
C ASN A 510 18.71 0.57 1.80
N LEU A 511 19.86 -0.10 1.91
CA LEU A 511 20.00 -1.55 1.76
C LEU A 511 19.84 -2.27 3.11
N ILE A 512 18.97 -3.27 3.12
CA ILE A 512 18.88 -4.30 4.17
C ILE A 512 19.38 -5.60 3.55
N VAL A 513 20.18 -6.37 4.27
CA VAL A 513 20.57 -7.72 3.83
C VAL A 513 19.95 -8.73 4.78
N VAL A 514 19.27 -9.73 4.22
CA VAL A 514 18.61 -10.78 5.01
C VAL A 514 19.01 -12.16 4.51
N ARG A 515 19.00 -13.14 5.41
CA ARG A 515 19.11 -14.56 5.04
C ARG A 515 17.83 -15.00 4.32
N ARG A 516 17.96 -15.92 3.36
CA ARG A 516 16.83 -16.46 2.59
C ARG A 516 15.79 -17.24 3.40
N GLU A 517 16.17 -17.68 4.60
CA GLU A 517 15.25 -18.30 5.57
C GLU A 517 14.26 -17.31 6.19
N VAL A 518 14.48 -15.99 6.10
CA VAL A 518 13.54 -14.98 6.61
C VAL A 518 12.40 -14.77 5.61
N ALA A 519 11.19 -15.15 6.01
CA ALA A 519 9.92 -14.93 5.30
C ALA A 519 9.05 -13.88 6.03
N ALA A 520 8.05 -13.30 5.35
CA ALA A 520 7.18 -12.25 5.88
C ALA A 520 7.94 -11.09 6.57
N PHE A 521 8.87 -10.48 5.84
CA PHE A 521 9.63 -9.29 6.28
C PHE A 521 9.53 -8.20 5.23
N TRP A 522 8.98 -7.04 5.62
CA TRP A 522 8.72 -5.89 4.75
C TRP A 522 9.59 -4.69 5.13
N PRO A 523 10.51 -4.25 4.26
CA PRO A 523 11.27 -3.01 4.44
C PRO A 523 10.34 -1.79 4.56
N SER A 524 10.52 -1.01 5.62
CA SER A 524 9.73 0.20 5.89
C SER A 524 10.43 1.41 5.31
N GLY A 525 9.71 2.26 4.58
CA GLY A 525 10.24 3.53 4.08
C GLY A 525 10.66 4.49 5.20
N MET A 526 10.03 4.38 6.38
CA MET A 526 10.37 5.13 7.60
C MET A 526 11.53 4.51 8.40
N GLY A 527 12.05 3.34 7.98
CA GLY A 527 13.15 2.65 8.67
C GLY A 527 12.78 1.94 9.98
N VAL A 528 11.48 1.70 10.19
CA VAL A 528 10.89 1.09 11.39
C VAL A 528 10.08 -0.16 11.02
N GLU A 529 10.77 -1.24 10.64
CA GLU A 529 10.15 -2.52 10.27
C GLU A 529 9.50 -3.23 11.46
N SER A 530 8.25 -3.70 11.30
CA SER A 530 7.65 -4.63 12.25
C SER A 530 8.05 -6.07 11.93
N PHE A 531 8.43 -6.83 12.96
CA PHE A 531 8.73 -8.27 12.85
C PHE A 531 7.55 -9.16 13.29
N LYS A 532 6.35 -8.60 13.45
CA LYS A 532 5.18 -9.29 14.05
C LYS A 532 4.79 -10.56 13.26
N ASP A 533 4.79 -10.45 11.93
CA ASP A 533 4.36 -11.51 11.01
C ASP A 533 5.53 -12.36 10.50
N THR A 534 6.78 -11.92 10.76
CA THR A 534 8.01 -12.56 10.28
C THR A 534 8.15 -13.98 10.83
N TYR A 535 8.60 -14.90 9.99
CA TYR A 535 8.88 -16.29 10.36
C TYR A 535 10.09 -16.83 9.62
N LEU A 536 10.57 -18.00 10.06
CA LEU A 536 11.71 -18.69 9.44
C LEU A 536 11.23 -19.91 8.67
N ILE A 537 11.60 -19.99 7.39
CA ILE A 537 11.36 -21.16 6.51
C ILE A 537 12.63 -22.00 6.36
N ASP A 538 12.49 -23.29 6.07
CA ASP A 538 13.59 -24.09 5.52
C ASP A 538 13.70 -23.79 4.01
N PRO A 539 14.79 -23.14 3.53
CA PRO A 539 14.95 -22.82 2.11
C PRO A 539 15.06 -24.06 1.21
N ALA A 540 15.26 -25.25 1.78
CA ALA A 540 15.39 -26.50 1.04
C ALA A 540 14.07 -27.28 0.86
N THR A 541 13.00 -26.98 1.64
CA THR A 541 11.81 -27.87 1.72
C THR A 541 10.44 -27.19 1.62
N SER A 542 10.29 -26.19 0.75
CA SER A 542 9.03 -25.57 0.26
C SER A 542 8.46 -24.39 1.06
N ALA A 543 8.57 -23.20 0.47
CA ALA A 543 7.54 -22.15 0.41
C ALA A 543 7.99 -21.10 -0.63
N VAL A 544 7.07 -20.58 -1.44
CA VAL A 544 7.28 -19.31 -2.16
C VAL A 544 6.37 -18.31 -1.50
N ASP A 545 6.94 -17.48 -0.64
CA ASP A 545 6.24 -16.37 0.00
C ASP A 545 6.12 -15.22 -1.02
N ALA A 546 4.89 -14.81 -1.31
CA ALA A 546 4.56 -13.80 -2.31
C ALA A 546 3.48 -12.86 -1.75
N SER A 547 3.87 -11.62 -1.45
CA SER A 547 2.97 -10.60 -0.92
C SER A 547 2.04 -10.04 -2.01
N ALA A 548 0.73 -10.12 -1.79
CA ALA A 548 -0.27 -9.39 -2.57
C ALA A 548 -0.52 -7.99 -1.97
N ASN A 549 -0.98 -7.04 -2.80
CA ASN A 549 -1.31 -5.68 -2.37
C ASN A 549 -2.74 -5.62 -1.79
N GLY A 550 -2.91 -6.06 -0.54
CA GLY A 550 -4.20 -6.07 0.15
C GLY A 550 -4.89 -7.45 0.13
N GLU A 551 -6.08 -7.51 0.73
CA GLU A 551 -6.95 -8.68 0.67
C GLU A 551 -7.81 -8.67 -0.61
N PRO A 552 -7.88 -9.78 -1.36
CA PRO A 552 -8.84 -9.95 -2.46
C PRO A 552 -10.28 -9.70 -2.03
N TRP A 553 -11.03 -8.91 -2.79
CA TRP A 553 -12.47 -8.76 -2.59
C TRP A 553 -13.25 -10.01 -2.97
N SER A 554 -12.69 -10.83 -3.88
CA SER A 554 -13.28 -12.09 -4.35
C SER A 554 -12.24 -12.94 -5.09
N LEU A 555 -12.41 -14.27 -5.10
CA LEU A 555 -11.73 -15.21 -6.00
C LEU A 555 -12.66 -15.71 -7.12
N ASP A 556 -13.73 -14.97 -7.40
CA ASP A 556 -14.57 -15.10 -8.59
C ASP A 556 -14.00 -14.21 -9.71
N PRO A 557 -13.26 -14.75 -10.70
CA PRO A 557 -12.55 -13.95 -11.70
C PRO A 557 -13.48 -13.15 -12.62
N ALA A 558 -14.79 -13.41 -12.59
CA ALA A 558 -15.78 -12.60 -13.29
C ALA A 558 -16.10 -11.28 -12.58
N LEU A 559 -15.93 -11.20 -11.26
CA LEU A 559 -16.34 -10.08 -10.41
C LEU A 559 -15.15 -9.37 -9.74
N ASP A 560 -14.04 -10.10 -9.56
CA ASP A 560 -12.77 -9.56 -9.06
C ASP A 560 -12.20 -8.51 -10.02
N TYR A 561 -12.19 -7.27 -9.55
CA TYR A 561 -11.62 -6.12 -10.26
C TYR A 561 -10.41 -5.53 -9.53
N ASP A 562 -9.96 -6.14 -8.43
CA ASP A 562 -8.87 -5.64 -7.61
C ASP A 562 -7.53 -6.31 -7.96
N ILE A 563 -6.43 -5.69 -7.53
CA ILE A 563 -5.08 -6.16 -7.90
C ILE A 563 -4.68 -7.39 -7.08
N SER A 564 -5.10 -7.48 -5.82
CA SER A 564 -4.81 -8.62 -4.93
C SER A 564 -5.50 -9.89 -5.39
N GLY A 565 -6.80 -9.82 -5.71
CA GLY A 565 -7.57 -10.92 -6.30
C GLY A 565 -6.96 -11.36 -7.62
N GLY A 566 -6.64 -10.42 -8.52
CA GLY A 566 -6.04 -10.73 -9.82
C GLY A 566 -4.72 -11.50 -9.73
N VAL A 567 -3.89 -11.24 -8.70
CA VAL A 567 -2.65 -11.99 -8.44
C VAL A 567 -2.93 -13.44 -8.04
N VAL A 568 -3.88 -13.67 -7.13
CA VAL A 568 -4.26 -15.02 -6.65
C VAL A 568 -4.98 -15.79 -7.75
N ASN A 569 -5.95 -15.16 -8.41
CA ASN A 569 -6.67 -15.72 -9.55
C ASN A 569 -5.72 -16.14 -10.69
N GLY A 570 -4.66 -15.36 -10.95
CA GLY A 570 -3.60 -15.73 -11.90
C GLY A 570 -2.70 -16.90 -11.49
N GLN A 571 -2.78 -17.41 -10.25
CA GLN A 571 -2.12 -18.67 -9.82
C GLN A 571 -3.05 -19.89 -9.89
N VAL A 572 -4.36 -19.63 -9.84
CA VAL A 572 -5.42 -20.63 -9.62
C VAL A 572 -6.16 -20.96 -10.92
N TYR A 573 -6.43 -19.95 -11.74
CA TYR A 573 -7.12 -20.07 -13.02
C TYR A 573 -6.17 -19.76 -14.18
N GLU A 574 -6.54 -20.19 -15.39
CA GLU A 574 -5.83 -19.87 -16.62
C GLU A 574 -6.81 -19.40 -17.69
N SER A 575 -6.32 -18.58 -18.61
CA SER A 575 -7.02 -18.07 -19.77
C SER A 575 -6.64 -18.85 -21.05
N LEU A 576 -7.31 -18.55 -22.17
CA LEU A 576 -7.00 -19.17 -23.47
C LEU A 576 -5.59 -18.84 -23.97
N LEU A 577 -5.09 -17.65 -23.66
CA LEU A 577 -3.82 -17.08 -24.12
C LEU A 577 -3.26 -16.14 -23.05
N THR A 578 -1.96 -15.90 -23.07
CA THR A 578 -1.31 -14.96 -22.15
C THR A 578 -0.28 -14.09 -22.88
N TYR A 579 0.22 -13.05 -22.23
CA TYR A 579 1.27 -12.18 -22.79
C TYR A 579 2.59 -12.95 -22.94
N ASN A 580 3.32 -12.68 -24.02
CA ASN A 580 4.72 -13.10 -24.14
C ASN A 580 5.56 -12.31 -23.12
N ARG A 581 6.17 -13.02 -22.17
CA ARG A 581 6.95 -12.40 -21.06
C ARG A 581 8.19 -11.64 -21.54
N GLU A 582 8.68 -11.91 -22.74
CA GLU A 582 9.82 -11.21 -23.35
C GLU A 582 9.40 -10.05 -24.26
N LYS A 583 8.11 -9.99 -24.64
CA LYS A 583 7.54 -9.03 -25.60
C LYS A 583 6.07 -8.78 -25.29
N THR A 584 5.78 -7.74 -24.52
CA THR A 584 4.43 -7.48 -24.00
C THR A 584 3.39 -7.06 -25.06
N ASP A 585 3.80 -6.88 -26.32
CA ASP A 585 2.96 -6.66 -27.49
C ASP A 585 2.59 -7.96 -28.26
N GLU A 586 3.20 -9.09 -27.89
CA GLU A 586 2.89 -10.43 -28.44
C GLU A 586 2.10 -11.29 -27.44
N TYR A 587 1.26 -12.19 -27.97
CA TYR A 587 0.50 -13.17 -27.18
C TYR A 587 0.95 -14.60 -27.49
N VAL A 588 0.91 -15.47 -26.49
CA VAL A 588 1.22 -16.91 -26.62
C VAL A 588 0.05 -17.78 -26.14
N PRO A 589 -0.17 -18.97 -26.73
CA PRO A 589 -1.25 -19.88 -26.31
C PRO A 589 -1.02 -20.45 -24.90
N LEU A 590 -2.09 -20.49 -24.08
CA LEU A 590 -2.07 -21.07 -22.73
C LEU A 590 -3.00 -22.31 -22.67
N LEU A 591 -4.28 -22.14 -22.36
CA LEU A 591 -5.28 -23.21 -22.50
C LEU A 591 -5.62 -23.52 -23.97
N ALA A 592 -5.43 -22.57 -24.88
CA ALA A 592 -5.43 -22.85 -26.31
C ALA A 592 -4.08 -23.43 -26.77
N THR A 593 -4.09 -24.09 -27.93
CA THR A 593 -2.90 -24.52 -28.67
C THR A 593 -2.54 -23.53 -29.78
N TYR A 594 -3.55 -22.91 -30.39
CA TYR A 594 -3.47 -21.80 -31.32
C TYR A 594 -4.86 -21.16 -31.48
N TRP A 595 -4.92 -20.03 -32.19
CA TRP A 595 -6.17 -19.43 -32.65
C TRP A 595 -6.07 -18.91 -34.08
N THR A 596 -7.21 -18.63 -34.68
CA THR A 596 -7.35 -18.00 -36.00
C THR A 596 -8.29 -16.81 -35.91
N VAL A 597 -7.94 -15.71 -36.59
CA VAL A 597 -8.76 -14.49 -36.69
C VAL A 597 -9.30 -14.36 -38.12
N SER A 598 -10.57 -13.96 -38.27
CA SER A 598 -11.15 -13.65 -39.58
C SER A 598 -10.56 -12.36 -40.17
N ALA A 599 -10.65 -12.21 -41.49
CA ALA A 599 -10.08 -11.05 -42.20
C ALA A 599 -10.78 -9.71 -41.90
N ASP A 600 -11.95 -9.73 -41.24
CA ASP A 600 -12.68 -8.57 -40.75
C ASP A 600 -12.52 -8.34 -39.23
N GLU A 601 -11.67 -9.15 -38.56
CA GLU A 601 -11.38 -9.09 -37.12
C GLU A 601 -12.61 -9.20 -36.22
N ARG A 602 -13.67 -9.89 -36.70
CA ARG A 602 -14.92 -10.12 -35.97
C ARG A 602 -15.09 -11.54 -35.46
N THR A 603 -14.28 -12.48 -35.90
CA THR A 603 -14.40 -13.89 -35.52
C THR A 603 -13.06 -14.45 -35.09
N TYR A 604 -12.97 -14.86 -33.82
CA TYR A 604 -11.76 -15.45 -33.24
C TYR A 604 -12.06 -16.89 -32.83
N THR A 605 -11.39 -17.86 -33.45
CA THR A 605 -11.56 -19.29 -33.12
C THR A 605 -10.31 -19.84 -32.45
N PHE A 606 -10.45 -20.31 -31.21
CA PHE A 606 -9.42 -20.93 -30.39
C PHE A 606 -9.55 -22.45 -30.42
N THR A 607 -8.43 -23.17 -30.49
CA THR A 607 -8.39 -24.65 -30.44
C THR A 607 -7.78 -25.10 -29.12
N LEU A 608 -8.56 -25.76 -28.26
CA LEU A 608 -8.20 -26.04 -26.87
C LEU A 608 -7.20 -27.20 -26.72
N ARG A 609 -6.28 -27.05 -25.77
CA ARG A 609 -5.31 -28.05 -25.37
C ARG A 609 -6.02 -29.32 -24.88
N PRO A 610 -5.66 -30.52 -25.37
CA PRO A 610 -6.21 -31.77 -24.85
C PRO A 610 -5.59 -32.12 -23.49
N GLY A 611 -6.36 -32.80 -22.64
CA GLY A 611 -5.86 -33.38 -21.38
C GLY A 611 -5.78 -32.44 -20.18
N VAL A 612 -6.09 -31.14 -20.34
CA VAL A 612 -6.21 -30.20 -19.21
C VAL A 612 -7.34 -30.62 -18.27
N ARG A 613 -7.13 -30.43 -16.96
CA ARG A 613 -8.11 -30.72 -15.91
C ARG A 613 -8.25 -29.54 -14.95
N PHE A 614 -9.44 -29.41 -14.38
CA PHE A 614 -9.69 -28.55 -13.23
C PHE A 614 -9.17 -29.18 -11.94
N HIS A 615 -9.07 -28.39 -10.87
CA HIS A 615 -8.60 -28.79 -9.54
C HIS A 615 -9.39 -29.96 -8.93
N ASN A 616 -10.69 -30.04 -9.21
CA ASN A 616 -11.56 -31.16 -8.82
C ASN A 616 -11.34 -32.46 -9.65
N GLY A 617 -10.50 -32.43 -10.68
CA GLY A 617 -10.24 -33.55 -11.59
C GLY A 617 -11.12 -33.62 -12.84
N ALA A 618 -12.14 -32.77 -12.98
CA ALA A 618 -12.95 -32.65 -14.20
C ALA A 618 -12.07 -32.29 -15.41
N ALA A 619 -12.46 -32.71 -16.62
CA ALA A 619 -11.68 -32.47 -17.83
C ALA A 619 -12.21 -31.23 -18.55
N LEU A 620 -11.33 -30.28 -18.86
CA LEU A 620 -11.69 -29.05 -19.58
C LEU A 620 -12.17 -29.37 -21.00
N ASP A 621 -13.36 -28.90 -21.34
CA ASP A 621 -13.92 -28.93 -22.68
C ASP A 621 -14.21 -27.53 -23.27
N ALA A 622 -14.92 -27.48 -24.39
CA ALA A 622 -15.19 -26.23 -25.11
C ALA A 622 -16.46 -25.52 -24.63
N GLU A 623 -17.36 -26.21 -23.94
CA GLU A 623 -18.53 -25.62 -23.30
C GLU A 623 -18.14 -24.90 -21.99
N ASP A 624 -17.19 -25.42 -21.21
CA ASP A 624 -16.64 -24.74 -20.02
C ASP A 624 -16.19 -23.30 -20.33
N VAL A 625 -15.43 -23.15 -21.42
CA VAL A 625 -14.95 -21.85 -21.90
C VAL A 625 -16.12 -20.94 -22.27
N ALA A 626 -17.05 -21.41 -23.10
CA ALA A 626 -18.19 -20.60 -23.52
C ALA A 626 -19.05 -20.19 -22.32
N PHE A 627 -19.31 -21.11 -21.40
CA PHE A 627 -20.06 -20.87 -20.17
C PHE A 627 -19.38 -19.85 -19.26
N SER A 628 -18.05 -19.89 -19.12
CA SER A 628 -17.28 -18.91 -18.33
C SER A 628 -17.55 -17.48 -18.82
N PHE A 629 -17.48 -17.24 -20.14
CA PHE A 629 -17.76 -15.92 -20.73
C PHE A 629 -19.25 -15.55 -20.67
N TRP A 630 -20.17 -16.47 -20.96
CA TRP A 630 -21.61 -16.20 -20.84
C TRP A 630 -21.99 -15.80 -19.42
N ARG A 631 -21.48 -16.54 -18.44
CA ARG A 631 -21.71 -16.29 -17.01
C ARG A 631 -21.21 -14.89 -16.64
N GLY A 632 -19.98 -14.53 -17.00
CA GLY A 632 -19.40 -13.22 -16.69
C GLY A 632 -20.28 -12.08 -17.17
N MET A 633 -20.61 -12.05 -18.47
CA MET A 633 -21.48 -11.04 -19.08
C MET A 633 -22.89 -10.97 -18.46
N LEU A 634 -23.42 -12.07 -17.91
CA LEU A 634 -24.77 -12.11 -17.34
C LEU A 634 -24.86 -11.73 -15.85
N ILE A 635 -23.77 -11.87 -15.08
CA ILE A 635 -23.75 -11.52 -13.65
C ILE A 635 -23.16 -10.14 -13.38
N GLY A 636 -22.25 -9.68 -14.25
CA GLY A 636 -21.58 -8.40 -14.13
C GLY A 636 -22.57 -7.24 -14.20
N SER A 637 -22.13 -6.05 -13.79
CA SER A 637 -22.96 -4.84 -13.86
C SER A 637 -22.11 -3.60 -14.04
N GLY A 638 -22.45 -2.80 -15.05
CA GLY A 638 -21.84 -1.52 -15.35
C GLY A 638 -20.31 -1.57 -15.35
N LEU A 639 -19.69 -0.49 -14.86
CA LEU A 639 -18.24 -0.37 -14.73
C LEU A 639 -17.70 -0.91 -13.39
N ASP A 640 -18.57 -1.47 -12.55
CA ASP A 640 -18.24 -1.94 -11.20
C ASP A 640 -17.63 -3.36 -11.19
N THR A 641 -17.65 -4.04 -12.35
CA THR A 641 -17.07 -5.37 -12.57
C THR A 641 -16.25 -5.36 -13.87
N PRO A 642 -15.19 -6.18 -14.02
CA PRO A 642 -14.35 -6.18 -15.23
C PRO A 642 -15.09 -6.56 -16.53
N GLN A 643 -16.30 -7.12 -16.42
CA GLN A 643 -17.06 -7.68 -17.53
C GLN A 643 -17.48 -6.64 -18.57
N TRP A 644 -17.51 -5.34 -18.23
CA TRP A 644 -17.76 -4.28 -19.21
C TRP A 644 -16.79 -4.33 -20.40
N MET A 645 -15.56 -4.83 -20.21
CA MET A 645 -14.55 -4.99 -21.27
C MET A 645 -14.91 -6.15 -22.22
N ILE A 646 -15.47 -7.23 -21.67
CA ILE A 646 -15.96 -8.39 -22.44
C ILE A 646 -17.26 -8.02 -23.16
N ASP A 647 -18.22 -7.39 -22.48
CA ASP A 647 -19.46 -6.89 -23.05
C ASP A 647 -19.18 -5.89 -24.20
N SER A 648 -18.25 -4.95 -24.00
CA SER A 648 -17.89 -3.95 -25.01
C SER A 648 -17.33 -4.59 -26.29
N ALA A 649 -16.61 -5.70 -26.16
CA ALA A 649 -16.06 -6.44 -27.28
C ALA A 649 -17.09 -7.34 -27.96
N LEU A 650 -17.88 -8.10 -27.18
CA LEU A 650 -18.74 -9.19 -27.67
C LEU A 650 -20.20 -8.78 -27.92
N LEU A 651 -20.71 -7.77 -27.21
CA LEU A 651 -22.08 -7.26 -27.34
C LEU A 651 -22.12 -5.84 -27.94
N GLY A 652 -21.00 -5.10 -27.89
CA GLY A 652 -20.91 -3.71 -28.36
C GLY A 652 -21.57 -2.69 -27.43
N VAL A 653 -21.84 -3.10 -26.18
CA VAL A 653 -22.42 -2.30 -25.09
C VAL A 653 -21.61 -2.58 -23.82
N THR A 654 -21.65 -1.72 -22.81
CA THR A 654 -20.85 -1.90 -21.57
C THR A 654 -21.53 -2.73 -20.48
N ASP A 655 -22.75 -3.20 -20.73
CA ASP A 655 -23.57 -3.96 -19.78
C ASP A 655 -24.68 -4.70 -20.57
N VAL A 656 -24.93 -5.97 -20.26
CA VAL A 656 -25.95 -6.81 -20.95
C VAL A 656 -27.37 -6.22 -20.93
N THR A 657 -27.75 -5.45 -19.89
CA THR A 657 -29.08 -4.85 -19.78
C THR A 657 -29.34 -3.73 -20.79
N LEU A 658 -28.29 -3.16 -21.39
CA LEU A 658 -28.41 -2.19 -22.50
C LEU A 658 -29.02 -2.82 -23.76
N LEU A 659 -28.99 -4.15 -23.90
CA LEU A 659 -29.73 -4.88 -24.94
C LEU A 659 -31.27 -4.84 -24.73
N ILE A 660 -31.71 -4.54 -23.50
CA ILE A 660 -33.14 -4.45 -23.11
C ILE A 660 -33.56 -2.99 -23.00
N ALA A 661 -32.75 -2.15 -22.35
CA ALA A 661 -33.00 -0.74 -22.11
C ALA A 661 -31.77 0.11 -22.50
N PRO A 662 -31.67 0.56 -23.77
CA PRO A 662 -30.51 1.30 -24.28
C PRO A 662 -30.28 2.68 -23.65
N ASP A 663 -31.18 3.15 -22.77
CA ASP A 663 -31.03 4.38 -21.99
C ASP A 663 -30.23 4.19 -20.70
N GLY A 664 -29.82 2.95 -20.38
CA GLY A 664 -29.05 2.62 -19.17
C GLY A 664 -29.89 2.52 -17.89
N SER A 665 -31.23 2.61 -17.98
CA SER A 665 -32.13 2.65 -16.82
C SER A 665 -32.17 1.38 -15.95
N LEU A 666 -31.50 0.31 -16.36
CA LEU A 666 -31.44 -0.99 -15.66
C LEU A 666 -30.06 -1.32 -15.07
N ILE A 667 -29.03 -0.51 -15.35
CA ILE A 667 -27.66 -0.80 -14.91
C ILE A 667 -27.60 -0.76 -13.37
N GLY A 668 -27.13 -1.85 -12.76
CA GLY A 668 -27.08 -2.02 -11.30
C GLY A 668 -28.41 -2.35 -10.61
N ASP A 669 -29.56 -2.24 -11.30
CA ASP A 669 -30.87 -2.47 -10.69
C ASP A 669 -31.47 -3.83 -11.09
N ARG A 670 -31.08 -4.86 -10.33
CA ARG A 670 -31.65 -6.22 -10.43
C ARG A 670 -33.18 -6.23 -10.27
N GLY A 671 -33.75 -5.33 -9.46
CA GLY A 671 -35.19 -5.23 -9.23
C GLY A 671 -35.93 -4.73 -10.47
N ALA A 672 -35.43 -3.65 -11.08
CA ALA A 672 -35.96 -3.11 -12.33
C ALA A 672 -35.76 -4.09 -13.50
N LEU A 673 -34.62 -4.81 -13.56
CA LEU A 673 -34.39 -5.87 -14.54
C LEU A 673 -35.42 -7.00 -14.37
N LEU A 674 -35.63 -7.53 -13.16
CA LEU A 674 -36.59 -8.61 -12.91
C LEU A 674 -38.03 -8.24 -13.29
N ALA A 675 -38.39 -6.95 -13.22
CA ALA A 675 -39.68 -6.42 -13.68
C ALA A 675 -39.83 -6.37 -15.22
N GLN A 676 -38.74 -6.52 -15.99
CA GLN A 676 -38.80 -6.56 -17.46
C GLN A 676 -39.47 -7.83 -17.99
N PRO A 677 -40.13 -7.77 -19.16
CA PRO A 677 -40.75 -8.93 -19.79
C PRO A 677 -39.77 -10.11 -19.93
N ALA A 678 -40.20 -11.29 -19.50
CA ALA A 678 -39.35 -12.49 -19.51
C ALA A 678 -38.76 -12.79 -20.91
N ALA A 679 -39.50 -12.53 -21.99
CA ALA A 679 -39.02 -12.69 -23.36
C ALA A 679 -37.87 -11.75 -23.73
N ALA A 680 -37.84 -10.51 -23.19
CA ALA A 680 -36.75 -9.57 -23.41
C ALA A 680 -35.49 -9.99 -22.65
N ARG A 681 -35.66 -10.41 -21.38
CA ARG A 681 -34.57 -10.99 -20.57
C ARG A 681 -33.98 -12.24 -21.22
N GLN A 682 -34.83 -13.14 -21.72
CA GLN A 682 -34.37 -14.34 -22.40
C GLN A 682 -33.62 -13.99 -23.70
N ALA A 683 -34.16 -13.07 -24.51
CA ALA A 683 -33.50 -12.64 -25.75
C ALA A 683 -32.10 -12.05 -25.53
N ALA A 684 -31.90 -11.24 -24.47
CA ALA A 684 -30.58 -10.72 -24.11
C ALA A 684 -29.59 -11.84 -23.77
N CYS A 685 -30.00 -12.84 -22.97
CA CYS A 685 -29.16 -13.99 -22.65
C CYS A 685 -28.88 -14.89 -23.87
N GLU A 686 -29.84 -15.06 -24.78
CA GLU A 686 -29.58 -15.76 -26.05
C GLU A 686 -28.62 -14.98 -26.96
N THR A 687 -28.60 -13.64 -26.91
CA THR A 687 -27.57 -12.82 -27.59
C THR A 687 -26.18 -13.06 -26.98
N VAL A 688 -26.06 -13.10 -25.65
CA VAL A 688 -24.82 -13.49 -24.95
C VAL A 688 -24.37 -14.90 -25.35
N LYS A 689 -25.28 -15.87 -25.43
CA LYS A 689 -24.96 -17.23 -25.87
C LYS A 689 -24.54 -17.32 -27.34
N GLN A 690 -24.95 -16.37 -28.17
CA GLN A 690 -24.55 -16.30 -29.58
C GLN A 690 -23.21 -15.61 -29.81
N SER A 691 -22.75 -14.73 -28.89
CA SER A 691 -21.45 -14.05 -29.02
C SER A 691 -20.26 -14.97 -28.73
N VAL A 692 -20.45 -16.07 -28.01
CA VAL A 692 -19.45 -17.13 -27.81
C VAL A 692 -20.05 -18.50 -28.09
N THR A 693 -19.65 -19.16 -29.17
CA THR A 693 -20.13 -20.50 -29.55
C THR A 693 -19.01 -21.54 -29.44
N TYR A 694 -19.35 -22.81 -29.26
CA TYR A 694 -18.36 -23.89 -29.11
C TYR A 694 -18.65 -25.10 -30.00
N ASN A 695 -17.63 -25.94 -30.19
CA ASN A 695 -17.75 -27.26 -30.81
C ASN A 695 -16.94 -28.27 -29.99
N ALA A 696 -17.65 -29.10 -29.22
CA ALA A 696 -17.04 -30.08 -28.33
C ALA A 696 -16.21 -31.16 -29.06
N VAL A 697 -16.62 -31.55 -30.28
CA VAL A 697 -15.92 -32.58 -31.08
C VAL A 697 -14.57 -32.08 -31.56
N ASN A 698 -14.51 -30.83 -32.04
CA ASN A 698 -13.28 -30.21 -32.52
C ASN A 698 -12.45 -29.56 -31.39
N ARG A 699 -12.98 -29.51 -30.16
CA ARG A 699 -12.43 -28.74 -29.02
C ARG A 699 -12.15 -27.28 -29.41
N THR A 700 -13.06 -26.65 -30.15
CA THR A 700 -12.92 -25.24 -30.58
C THR A 700 -13.95 -24.33 -29.95
N VAL A 701 -13.56 -23.10 -29.66
CA VAL A 701 -14.42 -22.03 -29.16
C VAL A 701 -14.28 -20.83 -30.08
N THR A 702 -15.39 -20.23 -30.49
CA THR A 702 -15.45 -19.13 -31.44
C THR A 702 -16.19 -17.96 -30.84
N PHE A 703 -15.49 -16.83 -30.73
CA PHE A 703 -16.03 -15.53 -30.34
C PHE A 703 -16.46 -14.75 -31.57
N HIS A 704 -17.63 -14.11 -31.49
CA HIS A 704 -18.27 -13.34 -32.56
C HIS A 704 -18.51 -11.91 -32.07
N LEU A 705 -17.74 -10.96 -32.60
CA LEU A 705 -17.82 -9.56 -32.21
C LEU A 705 -18.70 -8.79 -33.22
N PRO A 706 -19.56 -7.86 -32.78
CA PRO A 706 -20.37 -7.03 -33.67
C PRO A 706 -19.53 -6.06 -34.53
N GLN A 707 -18.29 -5.78 -34.11
CA GLN A 707 -17.30 -4.96 -34.81
C GLN A 707 -15.88 -5.38 -34.42
N ALA A 708 -14.87 -5.03 -35.22
CA ALA A 708 -13.48 -5.27 -34.86
C ALA A 708 -13.12 -4.52 -33.57
N HIS A 709 -12.41 -5.19 -32.67
CA HIS A 709 -12.02 -4.63 -31.37
C HIS A 709 -10.55 -4.94 -31.09
N GLY A 710 -9.66 -3.97 -31.38
CA GLY A 710 -8.21 -4.14 -31.23
C GLY A 710 -7.74 -4.68 -29.87
N PRO A 711 -8.30 -4.22 -28.73
CA PRO A 711 -7.96 -4.76 -27.41
C PRO A 711 -8.42 -6.20 -27.12
N PHE A 712 -9.16 -6.88 -28.01
CA PHE A 712 -9.83 -8.13 -27.65
C PHE A 712 -8.88 -9.21 -27.12
N LEU A 713 -7.72 -9.40 -27.77
CA LEU A 713 -6.73 -10.36 -27.28
C LEU A 713 -6.08 -9.93 -25.95
N SER A 714 -5.85 -8.63 -25.71
CA SER A 714 -5.36 -8.16 -24.41
C SER A 714 -6.37 -8.37 -23.29
N VAL A 715 -7.67 -8.18 -23.55
CA VAL A 715 -8.73 -8.47 -22.56
C VAL A 715 -8.74 -9.97 -22.21
N LEU A 716 -8.69 -10.86 -23.22
CA LEU A 716 -8.61 -12.31 -23.00
C LEU A 716 -7.32 -12.79 -22.32
N ALA A 717 -6.26 -11.97 -22.29
CA ALA A 717 -4.98 -12.30 -21.65
C ALA A 717 -4.93 -11.99 -20.15
N THR A 718 -5.93 -11.31 -19.60
CA THR A 718 -6.02 -10.94 -18.17
C THR A 718 -6.73 -12.02 -17.33
N PRO A 719 -6.66 -11.96 -15.98
CA PRO A 719 -7.41 -12.86 -15.10
C PRO A 719 -8.93 -12.88 -15.36
N TRP A 720 -9.51 -11.84 -15.96
CA TRP A 720 -10.93 -11.77 -16.31
C TRP A 720 -11.31 -12.68 -17.49
N GLY A 721 -10.32 -13.12 -18.27
CA GLY A 721 -10.45 -14.15 -19.31
C GLY A 721 -10.25 -15.59 -18.81
N SER A 722 -10.28 -15.79 -17.48
CA SER A 722 -10.10 -17.10 -16.84
C SER A 722 -11.21 -18.09 -17.18
N ILE A 723 -10.83 -19.36 -17.33
CA ILE A 723 -11.76 -20.45 -17.59
C ILE A 723 -12.07 -21.22 -16.31
N MET A 724 -13.35 -21.53 -16.12
CA MET A 724 -13.90 -22.18 -14.93
C MET A 724 -14.72 -23.41 -15.33
N ASP A 725 -14.82 -24.37 -14.42
CA ASP A 725 -15.61 -25.60 -14.58
C ASP A 725 -17.12 -25.26 -14.57
N LYS A 726 -17.82 -25.56 -15.67
CA LYS A 726 -19.25 -25.29 -15.82
C LYS A 726 -20.11 -26.02 -14.79
N ASP A 727 -19.88 -27.32 -14.57
CA ASP A 727 -20.73 -28.13 -13.69
C ASP A 727 -20.53 -27.71 -12.22
N TRP A 728 -19.30 -27.33 -11.86
CA TRP A 728 -19.00 -26.70 -10.57
C TRP A 728 -19.66 -25.32 -10.43
N LEU A 729 -19.62 -24.48 -11.47
CA LEU A 729 -20.29 -23.17 -11.47
C LEU A 729 -21.82 -23.27 -11.37
N ILE A 730 -22.45 -24.26 -12.01
CA ILE A 730 -23.89 -24.53 -11.85
C ILE A 730 -24.21 -25.01 -10.43
N THR A 731 -23.28 -25.73 -9.79
CA THR A 731 -23.48 -26.30 -8.45
C THR A 731 -23.27 -25.26 -7.33
N TYR A 732 -22.27 -24.39 -7.47
CA TYR A 732 -21.83 -23.49 -6.40
C TYR A 732 -21.97 -22.01 -6.74
N GLY A 733 -21.99 -21.64 -8.02
CA GLY A 733 -22.08 -20.25 -8.47
C GLY A 733 -23.52 -19.71 -8.49
N PRO A 734 -23.68 -18.39 -8.74
CA PRO A 734 -24.98 -17.72 -8.69
C PRO A 734 -25.88 -17.94 -9.92
N TRP A 735 -25.46 -18.67 -10.97
CA TRP A 735 -26.25 -18.91 -12.18
C TRP A 735 -26.20 -20.39 -12.64
N ASP A 736 -27.37 -20.93 -13.00
CA ASP A 736 -27.60 -22.33 -13.35
C ASP A 736 -27.48 -22.65 -14.84
N GLY A 737 -27.19 -21.65 -15.68
CA GLY A 737 -27.09 -21.79 -17.14
C GLY A 737 -28.38 -21.55 -17.92
N ASP A 738 -29.53 -21.36 -17.27
CA ASP A 738 -30.81 -21.09 -17.93
C ASP A 738 -30.97 -19.58 -18.27
N CYS A 739 -31.41 -19.28 -19.48
CA CYS A 739 -31.73 -17.90 -19.87
C CYS A 739 -33.06 -17.40 -19.29
N ALA A 740 -33.86 -18.25 -18.62
CA ALA A 740 -35.02 -17.82 -17.84
C ALA A 740 -34.63 -17.19 -16.48
N THR A 741 -33.50 -17.60 -15.89
CA THR A 741 -33.14 -17.38 -14.48
C THR A 741 -32.08 -16.29 -14.27
N TRP A 742 -31.19 -16.06 -15.24
CA TRP A 742 -29.98 -15.21 -15.14
C TRP A 742 -30.18 -13.85 -14.48
N ALA A 743 -31.33 -13.20 -14.69
CA ALA A 743 -31.63 -11.89 -14.12
C ALA A 743 -31.74 -11.89 -12.58
N SER A 744 -31.83 -13.06 -11.95
CA SER A 744 -31.73 -13.20 -10.48
C SER A 744 -30.28 -13.09 -9.99
N SER A 745 -29.32 -13.31 -10.91
CA SER A 745 -27.87 -13.38 -10.72
C SER A 745 -27.13 -12.11 -11.17
N TYR A 746 -27.79 -11.25 -11.95
CA TYR A 746 -27.28 -9.96 -12.43
C TYR A 746 -26.96 -8.97 -11.29
N ALA A 747 -25.94 -8.13 -11.45
CA ALA A 747 -25.50 -7.16 -10.45
C ALA A 747 -25.31 -7.81 -9.07
N ILE A 748 -24.54 -8.90 -9.03
CA ILE A 748 -24.03 -9.48 -7.79
C ILE A 748 -22.68 -8.81 -7.46
N THR A 749 -22.46 -8.45 -6.19
CA THR A 749 -21.19 -7.85 -5.79
C THR A 749 -20.09 -8.90 -5.71
N ALA A 750 -18.83 -8.48 -5.75
CA ALA A 750 -17.67 -9.38 -5.62
C ALA A 750 -17.71 -10.17 -4.30
N GLN A 751 -18.12 -9.52 -3.20
CA GLN A 751 -18.24 -10.09 -1.87
C GLN A 751 -19.48 -10.97 -1.68
N ASP A 752 -20.60 -10.65 -2.35
CA ASP A 752 -21.84 -11.44 -2.29
C ASP A 752 -21.78 -12.71 -3.17
N SER A 753 -20.71 -12.93 -3.95
CA SER A 753 -20.61 -14.11 -4.80
C SER A 753 -20.57 -15.40 -3.95
N PRO A 754 -21.44 -16.39 -4.24
CA PRO A 754 -21.40 -17.71 -3.60
C PRO A 754 -20.08 -18.47 -3.73
N ILE A 755 -19.21 -18.02 -4.64
CA ILE A 755 -17.88 -18.57 -4.88
C ILE A 755 -16.76 -17.57 -4.56
N ALA A 756 -17.06 -16.48 -3.82
CA ALA A 756 -16.08 -15.47 -3.48
C ALA A 756 -14.87 -16.04 -2.72
N ASP A 757 -15.06 -17.08 -1.89
CA ASP A 757 -14.09 -17.66 -0.95
C ASP A 757 -13.49 -19.01 -1.40
N ARG A 758 -13.80 -19.49 -2.61
CA ARG A 758 -13.50 -20.87 -3.06
C ARG A 758 -13.21 -20.94 -4.54
N VAL A 759 -12.36 -21.88 -4.94
CA VAL A 759 -11.85 -21.95 -6.30
C VAL A 759 -11.88 -23.35 -6.89
N ASN A 760 -11.99 -23.42 -8.22
CA ASN A 760 -11.83 -24.64 -9.01
C ASN A 760 -11.35 -24.26 -10.42
N GLY A 761 -10.08 -23.92 -10.54
CA GLY A 761 -9.45 -23.54 -11.80
C GLY A 761 -8.62 -24.67 -12.41
N THR A 762 -7.84 -24.36 -13.44
CA THR A 762 -6.89 -25.29 -14.07
C THR A 762 -5.44 -25.05 -13.65
N GLY A 763 -5.16 -23.93 -12.98
CA GLY A 763 -3.83 -23.40 -12.75
C GLY A 763 -2.93 -24.25 -11.85
N PRO A 764 -1.63 -23.89 -11.76
CA PRO A 764 -0.61 -24.67 -11.06
C PRO A 764 -0.82 -24.78 -9.53
N TYR A 765 -1.70 -23.96 -8.95
CA TYR A 765 -1.99 -23.97 -7.51
C TYR A 765 -3.49 -24.05 -7.21
N MET A 766 -3.80 -24.70 -6.09
CA MET A 766 -5.13 -24.81 -5.49
C MET A 766 -5.18 -23.98 -4.21
N LEU A 767 -6.35 -23.44 -3.87
CA LEU A 767 -6.57 -22.83 -2.55
C LEU A 767 -6.53 -23.91 -1.47
N ASP A 768 -5.67 -23.71 -0.47
CA ASP A 768 -5.57 -24.55 0.73
C ASP A 768 -6.35 -23.91 1.89
N TYR A 769 -6.12 -22.61 2.11
CA TYR A 769 -6.88 -21.81 3.08
C TYR A 769 -6.93 -20.34 2.68
N TRP A 770 -7.92 -19.61 3.21
CA TRP A 770 -7.96 -18.15 3.23
C TRP A 770 -8.40 -17.71 4.62
N ILE A 771 -7.56 -16.92 5.28
CA ILE A 771 -7.87 -16.21 6.53
C ILE A 771 -8.02 -14.74 6.18
N SER A 772 -9.21 -14.20 6.37
CA SER A 772 -9.52 -12.83 5.96
C SER A 772 -8.66 -11.80 6.68
N ASN A 773 -8.27 -10.74 5.97
CA ASN A 773 -7.32 -9.71 6.39
C ASN A 773 -5.94 -10.21 6.88
N ASP A 774 -5.56 -11.47 6.58
CA ASP A 774 -4.33 -12.08 7.08
C ASP A 774 -3.53 -12.80 5.98
N SER A 775 -4.01 -13.94 5.47
CA SER A 775 -3.21 -14.76 4.55
C SER A 775 -4.03 -15.73 3.70
N ILE A 776 -3.53 -15.98 2.49
CA ILE A 776 -4.06 -16.98 1.55
C ILE A 776 -2.98 -18.04 1.33
N GLY A 777 -3.30 -19.27 1.71
CA GLY A 777 -2.46 -20.44 1.48
C GLY A 777 -2.79 -21.08 0.14
N LEU A 778 -1.79 -21.21 -0.73
CA LEU A 778 -1.88 -21.95 -1.98
C LEU A 778 -1.02 -23.21 -1.93
N THR A 779 -1.59 -24.35 -2.34
CA THR A 779 -0.89 -25.63 -2.44
C THR A 779 -0.74 -26.06 -3.89
N ARG A 780 0.27 -26.88 -4.22
CA ARG A 780 0.53 -27.31 -5.59
C ARG A 780 -0.63 -28.16 -6.12
N ASN A 781 -1.19 -27.80 -7.27
CA ASN A 781 -2.12 -28.64 -8.00
C ASN A 781 -1.42 -29.96 -8.42
N PRO A 782 -1.85 -31.16 -7.99
CA PRO A 782 -1.21 -32.42 -8.35
C PRO A 782 -1.55 -32.87 -9.78
N LEU A 783 -2.50 -32.20 -10.45
CA LEU A 783 -2.94 -32.49 -11.83
C LEU A 783 -2.25 -31.61 -12.88
N TYR A 784 -1.41 -30.67 -12.44
CA TYR A 784 -0.54 -29.79 -13.26
C TYR A 784 0.89 -30.34 -13.30
#